data_AF-A0A2D6P7Z8-F1
#
_entry.id   AF-A0A2D6P7Z8-F1
#
_cell.length_a   1.000
_cell.length_b   1.000
_cell.length_c   1.000
_cell.angle_alpha   90.00
_cell.angle_beta   90.00
_cell.angle_gamma   90.00
#
_symmetry.space_group_name_H-M   'P 1'
#
loop_
_entity.id
_entity.type
_entity.pdbx_description
1 polymer ?
#
loop_
_entity_poly.entity_id
_entity_poly.type
_entity_poly.pdbx_seq_one_letter_code
_entity_poly.pdbx_strand_id
1 'polypeptide(L)'
;LQNFNIPKVSFTGSRRGEASARYTALDDNMSVKSRRTYQVGIVLADRFGRQTPVLLSETGGDTVFIDAATGEADSTNVFNSLRIAFSQSTITALQNLDWCYSYRIVVKQREQEYYNWISAITSVNVVERLGDSINKIPRDQTAVIPPSTSSTISPCDVAVYPKVLGGVNKTTASLTKVQSINNPAGTANVPTDSVTSGISVFETEPVESDLDIFFETSTGGLISTLTTTAIDIQFYNCYLLTFSSGTHIEINRLRAGFNEKAFDVGVRAYVVKENFAEERRFNTLIHSSGLFNSRTNINYVNQFNESEGGLTISLDPQDGSVQKLFADDTQIVVFQEDKISRSPINKDFIYSAEGGAIPVTSNTQFLGTIAPYAGEFGISKDPKSFAYYGYSKYFTDKNRGSVMRLSQNGLVEISQLGMSDFFRDALAKSDEVIGSYDEYNSLYNLTIIGKGFSGFKDTNVATATDEYFTISFDESAQGWTSFKSFKQEGGLSLNNTYYTFNSGKLWEHNDETVNRNTFYGAAAAESYVEPILNDAPSTVKTFNNVSYEGTSGWELDFIKTDISSVGDEPALENYYEITLQLSGAANNSIISGEKSIFAKQGEVVQWVITAKPKNADFEFDAITDVTLSGSGVTIQTPTAITNGNLVFLVSYTAQAQNITHTLTVGGTGADLIFEINLLTISVGDAVTNGTVSPALATYTTAGANNLNVTISPISTHYIDPGLISANITGLTQAAAITSSIITKNVIVRNYGSNKYAIDDASNNIDYLKQPILTLTKGKTYKFDQSDSSNSGHPLKFSTTSNGTHGGGSEYTTGVTYNGTPGNAGAYTQIVIASNTPTLYYYCSNHSGMGGSTNMIPFNLSYSASNIIAGFPITVPASAANNSLGISGSATVLPQLTWATPASGTLTVPAGTSVNTIYTISPYDLAAKRTATLRWTATGTTKVLLPNSYGLSYNVVGTSVGNAVVDNTSQNYVERTIVLPAIFENTTATATITGSGEVTASVGTYSNPANFAATGSSPVSITNSNGATIPIQVSSNAVGNWVLFNGSPATIVVDPDGIDFLGSNYPFTIGVADNTTGAQRTATVTIEKYGNARVTGSAVNTQTITITQNA
;
A
#
# COMPACT_ATOMS: atom_id res chain seq x y z
N LEU A 1 6.85 20.34 -10.32
CA LEU A 1 6.31 20.35 -8.93
C LEU A 1 7.05 19.29 -8.12
N GLN A 2 8.07 19.68 -7.34
CA GLN A 2 9.09 18.76 -6.78
C GLN A 2 8.60 17.75 -5.70
N ASN A 3 7.29 17.61 -5.46
CA ASN A 3 6.74 16.67 -4.47
C ASN A 3 5.43 15.99 -4.93
N PHE A 4 5.06 16.11 -6.21
CA PHE A 4 3.79 15.58 -6.71
C PHE A 4 4.01 14.73 -7.95
N ASN A 5 3.31 13.59 -7.99
CA ASN A 5 3.21 12.78 -9.20
C ASN A 5 2.41 13.55 -10.24
N ILE A 6 3.06 13.89 -11.36
CA ILE A 6 2.39 14.51 -12.49
C ILE A 6 1.57 13.44 -13.21
N PRO A 7 0.26 13.62 -13.38
CA PRO A 7 -0.59 12.64 -14.05
C PRO A 7 -0.26 12.58 -15.54
N LYS A 8 -0.47 11.42 -16.14
CA LYS A 8 -0.69 11.35 -17.58
C LYS A 8 -2.10 11.80 -17.90
N VAL A 9 -2.26 12.62 -18.93
CA VAL A 9 -3.54 13.23 -19.28
C VAL A 9 -3.92 12.80 -20.68
N SER A 10 -5.14 12.30 -20.85
CA SER A 10 -5.70 11.95 -22.16
C SER A 10 -6.70 13.01 -22.63
N PHE A 11 -6.42 13.65 -23.76
CA PHE A 11 -7.31 14.62 -24.38
C PHE A 11 -7.19 14.60 -25.89
N THR A 12 -8.17 15.17 -26.59
CA THR A 12 -8.14 15.28 -28.05
C THR A 12 -8.26 16.74 -28.48
N GLY A 13 -7.34 17.18 -29.32
CA GLY A 13 -7.44 18.41 -30.10
C GLY A 13 -8.25 18.13 -31.36
N SER A 14 -9.13 19.07 -31.73
CA SER A 14 -9.94 18.99 -32.95
C SER A 14 -10.11 20.36 -33.59
N ARG A 15 -10.30 20.36 -34.91
CA ARG A 15 -10.72 21.54 -35.67
C ARG A 15 -12.22 21.74 -35.55
N ARG A 16 -12.65 22.98 -35.41
CA ARG A 16 -14.05 23.42 -35.55
C ARG A 16 -14.16 24.39 -36.74
N GLY A 17 -15.33 24.35 -37.37
CA GLY A 17 -15.63 25.14 -38.56
C GLY A 17 -17.04 25.74 -38.50
N GLU A 18 -17.50 26.20 -39.66
CA GLU A 18 -18.67 27.07 -39.90
C GLU A 18 -20.01 26.58 -39.32
N ALA A 19 -20.21 25.27 -39.17
CA ALA A 19 -21.43 24.68 -38.61
C ALA A 19 -21.41 24.61 -37.07
N SER A 20 -20.33 25.05 -36.41
CA SER A 20 -20.17 25.04 -34.97
C SER A 20 -20.18 26.47 -34.41
N ALA A 21 -20.69 26.66 -33.20
CA ALA A 21 -20.63 27.96 -32.53
C ALA A 21 -19.16 28.39 -32.34
N ARG A 22 -18.84 29.64 -32.71
CA ARG A 22 -17.57 30.29 -32.36
C ARG A 22 -17.49 30.46 -30.84
N TYR A 23 -16.27 30.59 -30.32
CA TYR A 23 -16.11 31.17 -29.00
C TYR A 23 -16.68 32.59 -29.04
N THR A 24 -17.63 32.89 -28.15
CA THR A 24 -18.47 34.10 -28.24
C THR A 24 -17.71 35.42 -28.09
N ALA A 25 -16.48 35.39 -27.57
CA ALA A 25 -15.64 36.59 -27.48
C ALA A 25 -14.62 36.74 -28.63
N LEU A 26 -14.57 35.79 -29.59
CA LEU A 26 -13.82 36.00 -30.83
C LEU A 26 -14.68 36.82 -31.81
N ASP A 27 -14.10 37.90 -32.34
CA ASP A 27 -14.62 38.66 -33.47
C ASP A 27 -14.85 37.77 -34.70
N ASP A 28 -15.85 38.12 -35.51
CA ASP A 28 -16.29 37.39 -36.71
C ASP A 28 -15.20 37.30 -37.79
N ASN A 29 -14.16 38.13 -37.67
CA ASN A 29 -13.00 38.10 -38.56
C ASN A 29 -11.80 37.32 -38.02
N MET A 30 -11.81 36.77 -36.80
CA MET A 30 -10.66 36.04 -36.23
C MET A 30 -10.71 34.54 -36.54
N SER A 31 -9.57 33.96 -36.93
CA SER A 31 -9.45 32.54 -37.31
C SER A 31 -8.05 31.97 -37.00
N VAL A 32 -7.94 30.64 -37.05
CA VAL A 32 -6.63 29.98 -37.22
C VAL A 32 -6.33 29.77 -38.71
N LYS A 33 -5.04 29.85 -39.06
CA LYS A 33 -4.56 29.65 -40.43
C LYS A 33 -4.74 28.22 -40.91
N SER A 34 -5.10 28.10 -42.18
CA SER A 34 -5.11 26.86 -42.96
C SER A 34 -3.68 26.49 -43.41
N ARG A 35 -3.51 25.24 -43.87
CA ARG A 35 -2.22 24.63 -44.21
C ARG A 35 -1.22 24.72 -43.05
N ARG A 36 -1.71 24.47 -41.83
CA ARG A 36 -0.93 24.51 -40.60
C ARG A 36 -1.25 23.34 -39.71
N THR A 37 -0.20 22.83 -39.07
CA THR A 37 -0.26 21.84 -38.01
C THR A 37 -0.17 22.55 -36.67
N TYR A 38 -1.24 22.41 -35.87
CA TYR A 38 -1.29 22.88 -34.49
C TYR A 38 -1.16 21.71 -33.54
N GLN A 39 -0.46 21.91 -32.44
CA GLN A 39 -0.38 20.96 -31.34
C GLN A 39 -0.87 21.63 -30.06
N VAL A 40 -1.77 20.96 -29.33
CA VAL A 40 -2.41 21.48 -28.13
C VAL A 40 -1.81 20.81 -26.90
N GLY A 41 -1.47 21.59 -25.88
CA GLY A 41 -0.98 21.09 -24.60
C GLY A 41 -1.78 21.63 -23.42
N ILE A 42 -1.62 21.00 -22.26
CA ILE A 42 -2.20 21.44 -20.98
C ILE A 42 -1.10 21.70 -19.94
N VAL A 43 -1.23 22.79 -19.20
CA VAL A 43 -0.39 23.12 -18.04
C VAL A 43 -1.27 23.12 -16.80
N LEU A 44 -0.91 22.33 -15.79
CA LEU A 44 -1.62 22.24 -14.52
C LEU A 44 -0.92 23.11 -13.47
N ALA A 45 -1.68 23.70 -12.55
CA ALA A 45 -1.14 24.54 -11.48
C ALA A 45 -1.88 24.33 -10.16
N ASP A 46 -1.15 24.48 -9.06
CA ASP A 46 -1.71 24.42 -7.72
C ASP A 46 -2.21 25.79 -7.21
N ARG A 47 -2.73 25.81 -5.96
CA ARG A 47 -3.22 27.04 -5.30
C ARG A 47 -2.14 28.08 -5.04
N PHE A 48 -0.87 27.69 -5.08
CA PHE A 48 0.28 28.56 -4.84
C PHE A 48 0.94 29.04 -6.14
N GLY A 49 0.36 28.69 -7.29
CA GLY A 49 0.83 29.11 -8.61
C GLY A 49 2.02 28.31 -9.15
N ARG A 50 2.39 27.19 -8.52
CA ARG A 50 3.43 26.27 -9.02
C ARG A 50 2.84 25.44 -10.16
N GLN A 51 3.58 25.25 -11.24
CA GLN A 51 3.04 24.71 -12.51
C GLN A 51 3.76 23.43 -12.95
N THR A 52 3.08 22.64 -13.79
CA THR A 52 3.70 21.54 -14.54
C THR A 52 4.38 22.06 -15.81
N PRO A 53 5.29 21.29 -16.43
CA PRO A 53 5.59 21.45 -17.85
C PRO A 53 4.33 21.27 -18.72
N VAL A 54 4.44 21.56 -20.01
CA VAL A 54 3.39 21.25 -20.97
C VAL A 54 3.18 19.75 -21.02
N LEU A 55 1.95 19.32 -20.73
CA LEU A 55 1.53 17.93 -20.85
C LEU A 55 0.85 17.74 -22.20
N LEU A 56 1.34 16.76 -22.95
CA LEU A 56 0.74 16.32 -24.21
C LEU A 56 -0.23 15.16 -23.95
N SER A 57 -1.07 14.87 -24.93
CA SER A 57 -2.06 13.79 -24.80
C SER A 57 -1.38 12.42 -24.83
N GLU A 58 -1.66 11.58 -23.83
CA GLU A 58 -1.14 10.20 -23.79
C GLU A 58 -1.59 9.36 -25.00
N THR A 59 -2.74 9.68 -25.59
CA THR A 59 -3.27 8.95 -26.75
C THR A 59 -2.77 9.49 -28.09
N GLY A 60 -1.89 10.49 -28.11
CA GLY A 60 -1.39 11.15 -29.32
C GLY A 60 -2.45 11.96 -30.09
N GLY A 61 -3.57 12.29 -29.43
CA GLY A 61 -4.69 13.03 -30.02
C GLY A 61 -4.53 14.56 -29.96
N ASP A 62 -3.35 15.07 -29.67
CA ASP A 62 -3.04 16.47 -29.39
C ASP A 62 -2.68 17.31 -30.63
N THR A 63 -2.51 16.67 -31.79
CA THR A 63 -2.12 17.35 -33.04
C THR A 63 -3.30 17.47 -34.02
N VAL A 64 -3.46 18.65 -34.63
CA VAL A 64 -4.53 19.00 -35.57
C VAL A 64 -3.94 19.68 -36.80
N PHE A 65 -4.12 19.09 -37.98
CA PHE A 65 -3.82 19.75 -39.26
C PHE A 65 -5.08 20.44 -39.80
N ILE A 66 -4.96 21.73 -40.15
CA ILE A 66 -6.05 22.52 -40.75
C ILE A 66 -5.85 22.53 -42.27
N ASP A 67 -6.66 21.76 -42.99
CA ASP A 67 -6.60 21.69 -44.46
C ASP A 67 -7.14 22.98 -45.10
N ALA A 68 -6.57 23.40 -46.23
CA ALA A 68 -7.09 24.49 -47.05
C ALA A 68 -8.48 24.18 -47.65
N ALA A 69 -8.84 22.91 -47.78
CA ALA A 69 -10.13 22.47 -48.28
C ALA A 69 -11.23 22.46 -47.20
N THR A 70 -10.88 22.74 -45.93
CA THR A 70 -11.87 22.74 -44.84
C THR A 70 -12.70 24.03 -44.83
N GLY A 71 -13.72 24.08 -45.68
CA GLY A 71 -14.74 25.13 -45.72
C GLY A 71 -15.67 24.94 -46.91
N GLU A 72 -16.98 25.11 -46.71
CA GLU A 72 -17.94 25.02 -47.82
C GLU A 72 -17.74 26.24 -48.73
N ALA A 73 -17.68 26.00 -50.05
CA ALA A 73 -17.43 27.05 -51.05
C ALA A 73 -18.47 28.19 -51.02
N ASP A 74 -19.64 27.95 -50.42
CA ASP A 74 -20.78 28.86 -50.38
C ASP A 74 -21.00 29.53 -49.00
N SER A 75 -20.11 29.32 -48.03
CA SER A 75 -20.29 29.85 -46.67
C SER A 75 -19.83 31.29 -46.54
N THR A 76 -20.70 32.15 -46.01
CA THR A 76 -20.39 33.56 -45.69
C THR A 76 -19.54 33.73 -44.43
N ASN A 77 -19.35 32.66 -43.65
CA ASN A 77 -18.76 32.69 -42.31
C ASN A 77 -17.54 31.76 -42.16
N VAL A 78 -16.79 31.45 -43.22
CA VAL A 78 -15.66 30.51 -43.18
C VAL A 78 -14.67 30.87 -42.09
N PHE A 79 -14.58 30.07 -41.03
CA PHE A 79 -13.59 30.22 -39.96
C PHE A 79 -13.05 28.86 -39.52
N ASN A 80 -11.83 28.89 -38.98
CA ASN A 80 -11.24 27.77 -38.28
C ASN A 80 -10.99 28.14 -36.82
N SER A 81 -11.32 27.23 -35.91
CA SER A 81 -10.90 27.32 -34.51
C SER A 81 -10.45 25.95 -33.99
N LEU A 82 -9.70 25.97 -32.89
CA LEU A 82 -9.24 24.76 -32.21
C LEU A 82 -10.12 24.48 -31.00
N ARG A 83 -10.34 23.19 -30.70
CA ARG A 83 -11.11 22.74 -29.55
C ARG A 83 -10.39 21.57 -28.88
N ILE A 84 -10.37 21.57 -27.55
CA ILE A 84 -9.86 20.46 -26.74
C ILE A 84 -11.01 19.72 -26.06
N ALA A 85 -10.96 18.40 -26.04
CA ALA A 85 -11.93 17.57 -25.33
C ALA A 85 -11.22 16.61 -24.39
N PHE A 86 -11.76 16.47 -23.17
CA PHE A 86 -11.28 15.52 -22.17
C PHE A 86 -12.26 14.36 -22.03
N SER A 87 -11.75 13.15 -21.81
CA SER A 87 -12.60 12.03 -21.40
C SER A 87 -13.08 12.22 -19.96
N GLN A 88 -14.24 11.62 -19.62
CA GLN A 88 -14.73 11.63 -18.24
C GLN A 88 -13.72 11.04 -17.26
N SER A 89 -13.03 9.97 -17.65
CA SER A 89 -11.98 9.34 -16.85
C SER A 89 -10.83 10.29 -16.54
N THR A 90 -10.40 11.09 -17.53
CA THR A 90 -9.32 12.07 -17.36
C THR A 90 -9.74 13.19 -16.42
N ILE A 91 -10.97 13.68 -16.55
CA ILE A 91 -11.50 14.75 -15.68
C ILE A 91 -11.55 14.28 -14.24
N THR A 92 -12.12 13.09 -13.99
CA THR A 92 -12.17 12.51 -12.65
C THR A 92 -10.76 12.31 -12.08
N ALA A 93 -9.81 11.84 -12.89
CA ALA A 93 -8.42 11.68 -12.46
C ALA A 93 -7.79 13.02 -12.07
N LEU A 94 -7.98 14.09 -12.86
CA LEU A 94 -7.48 15.43 -12.56
C LEU A 94 -8.14 16.04 -11.33
N GLN A 95 -9.45 15.83 -11.13
CA GLN A 95 -10.21 16.36 -9.98
C GLN A 95 -9.87 15.64 -8.66
N ASN A 96 -9.39 14.39 -8.73
CA ASN A 96 -8.94 13.64 -7.58
C ASN A 96 -7.51 14.02 -7.13
N LEU A 97 -6.79 14.86 -7.88
CA LEU A 97 -5.49 15.36 -7.48
C LEU A 97 -5.68 16.50 -6.48
N ASP A 98 -5.32 16.23 -5.22
CA ASP A 98 -5.38 17.16 -4.09
C ASP A 98 -4.65 18.49 -4.32
N TRP A 99 -3.55 18.46 -5.07
CA TRP A 99 -2.73 19.63 -5.39
C TRP A 99 -3.23 20.41 -6.61
N CYS A 100 -3.98 19.79 -7.52
CA CYS A 100 -4.29 20.37 -8.83
C CYS A 100 -5.47 21.33 -8.72
N TYR A 101 -5.20 22.63 -8.87
CA TYR A 101 -6.21 23.67 -8.66
C TYR A 101 -6.76 24.24 -9.96
N SER A 102 -5.88 24.54 -10.92
CA SER A 102 -6.23 25.20 -12.17
C SER A 102 -5.47 24.60 -13.35
N TYR A 103 -6.02 24.79 -14.55
CA TYR A 103 -5.38 24.41 -15.81
C TYR A 103 -5.33 25.58 -16.79
N ARG A 104 -4.36 25.53 -17.69
CA ARG A 104 -4.21 26.41 -18.86
C ARG A 104 -3.98 25.57 -20.11
N ILE A 105 -4.55 26.00 -21.22
CA ILE A 105 -4.31 25.39 -22.53
C ILE A 105 -3.27 26.22 -23.27
N VAL A 106 -2.30 25.52 -23.85
CA VAL A 106 -1.21 26.10 -24.62
C VAL A 106 -1.25 25.53 -26.05
N VAL A 107 -0.84 26.32 -27.04
CA VAL A 107 -0.87 25.91 -28.45
C VAL A 107 0.49 26.16 -29.10
N LYS A 108 0.97 25.17 -29.84
CA LYS A 108 2.13 25.26 -30.73
C LYS A 108 1.66 25.25 -32.17
N GLN A 109 2.29 26.08 -33.00
CA GLN A 109 2.18 26.05 -34.47
C GLN A 109 3.51 25.51 -35.03
N ARG A 110 3.47 24.52 -35.92
CA ARG A 110 4.70 23.91 -36.46
C ARG A 110 5.31 24.70 -37.62
N GLU A 111 4.51 25.19 -38.56
CA GLU A 111 5.03 25.87 -39.75
C GLU A 111 5.08 27.39 -39.55
N GLN A 112 6.20 28.01 -39.90
CA GLN A 112 6.44 29.46 -39.84
C GLN A 112 5.51 30.26 -40.77
N GLU A 113 5.60 31.58 -40.64
CA GLU A 113 4.76 32.54 -41.33
C GLU A 113 5.02 32.60 -42.86
N TYR A 114 3.96 32.59 -43.68
CA TYR A 114 4.02 32.79 -45.14
C TYR A 114 3.68 34.23 -45.55
N TYR A 115 3.89 34.57 -46.83
CA TYR A 115 3.42 35.80 -47.45
C TYR A 115 2.19 35.58 -48.34
N ASN A 116 1.21 36.49 -48.25
CA ASN A 116 0.12 36.61 -49.21
C ASN A 116 0.56 37.49 -50.38
N TRP A 117 0.67 36.89 -51.56
CA TRP A 117 0.92 37.58 -52.81
C TRP A 117 -0.40 37.88 -53.52
N ILE A 118 -0.78 39.16 -53.52
CA ILE A 118 -1.99 39.66 -54.17
C ILE A 118 -1.60 40.27 -55.52
N SER A 119 -2.32 39.91 -56.57
CA SER A 119 -1.96 40.21 -57.96
C SER A 119 -3.19 40.31 -58.88
N ALA A 120 -3.04 40.89 -60.07
CA ALA A 120 -4.01 40.83 -61.14
C ALA A 120 -3.60 39.79 -62.19
N ILE A 121 -4.55 38.98 -62.67
CA ILE A 121 -4.35 38.06 -63.79
C ILE A 121 -4.49 38.85 -65.09
N THR A 122 -3.49 38.79 -65.96
CA THR A 122 -3.48 39.51 -67.25
C THR A 122 -3.68 38.60 -68.45
N SER A 123 -3.33 37.32 -68.32
CA SER A 123 -3.60 36.27 -69.30
C SER A 123 -3.49 34.89 -68.63
N VAL A 124 -3.83 33.81 -69.34
CA VAL A 124 -3.62 32.44 -68.84
C VAL A 124 -2.16 32.28 -68.39
N ASN A 125 -1.99 31.81 -67.16
CA ASN A 125 -0.72 31.57 -66.49
C ASN A 125 0.19 32.79 -66.31
N VAL A 126 -0.34 34.03 -66.39
CA VAL A 126 0.44 35.26 -66.21
C VAL A 126 -0.26 36.20 -65.24
N VAL A 127 0.50 36.63 -64.23
CA VAL A 127 0.01 37.50 -63.13
C VAL A 127 0.92 38.71 -62.93
N GLU A 128 0.38 39.87 -62.59
CA GLU A 128 1.11 41.13 -62.36
C GLU A 128 1.74 41.22 -60.96
N ARG A 129 2.97 41.72 -60.86
CA ARG A 129 3.60 41.98 -59.56
C ARG A 129 3.36 43.44 -59.19
N LEU A 130 2.25 43.67 -58.49
CA LEU A 130 1.85 44.98 -58.01
C LEU A 130 2.62 45.35 -56.73
N GLY A 131 3.16 46.58 -56.67
CA GLY A 131 3.69 47.19 -55.45
C GLY A 131 4.75 46.34 -54.71
N ASP A 132 4.48 46.08 -53.43
CA ASP A 132 5.37 45.37 -52.51
C ASP A 132 5.45 43.85 -52.75
N SER A 133 4.52 43.30 -53.54
CA SER A 133 4.51 41.88 -53.93
C SER A 133 5.77 41.45 -54.68
N ILE A 134 6.52 42.39 -55.22
CA ILE A 134 7.83 42.15 -55.83
C ILE A 134 8.79 41.49 -54.82
N ASN A 135 8.74 41.87 -53.54
CA ASN A 135 9.67 41.37 -52.52
C ASN A 135 9.21 40.06 -51.86
N LYS A 136 7.94 39.70 -51.98
CA LYS A 136 7.37 38.46 -51.42
C LYS A 136 7.77 37.21 -52.22
N ILE A 137 8.08 37.38 -53.50
CA ILE A 137 8.54 36.34 -54.42
C ILE A 137 9.95 36.71 -54.91
N PRO A 138 11.00 36.41 -54.12
CA PRO A 138 12.38 36.68 -54.52
C PRO A 138 12.78 35.87 -55.75
N ARG A 139 13.78 36.39 -56.47
CA ARG A 139 14.44 35.62 -57.54
C ARG A 139 15.30 34.53 -56.92
N ASP A 140 15.47 33.43 -57.62
CA ASP A 140 16.46 32.43 -57.25
C ASP A 140 17.87 33.04 -57.39
N GLN A 141 18.57 33.18 -56.27
CA GLN A 141 19.92 33.76 -56.22
C GLN A 141 21.01 32.77 -56.63
N THR A 142 20.69 31.48 -56.73
CA THR A 142 21.63 30.41 -57.08
C THR A 142 21.67 30.12 -58.58
N ALA A 143 20.68 30.61 -59.33
CA ALA A 143 20.63 30.47 -60.77
C ALA A 143 21.56 31.45 -61.51
N VAL A 144 22.21 30.97 -62.58
CA VAL A 144 23.11 31.78 -63.43
C VAL A 144 22.31 32.89 -64.12
N ILE A 145 22.57 34.15 -63.75
CA ILE A 145 21.83 35.32 -64.24
C ILE A 145 22.43 35.82 -65.57
N PRO A 146 21.67 35.93 -66.67
CA PRO A 146 22.12 36.63 -67.87
C PRO A 146 22.20 38.16 -67.62
N PRO A 147 23.24 38.86 -68.12
CA PRO A 147 23.38 40.31 -67.93
C PRO A 147 22.21 41.09 -68.55
N SER A 148 21.74 42.08 -67.80
CA SER A 148 20.47 42.80 -67.96
C SER A 148 20.48 43.84 -69.10
N THR A 149 19.54 43.70 -70.04
CA THR A 149 18.69 44.77 -70.63
C THR A 149 17.60 44.22 -71.60
N SER A 150 17.62 42.93 -71.95
CA SER A 150 16.58 42.27 -72.77
C SER A 150 15.48 41.64 -71.90
N SER A 151 14.36 41.21 -72.52
CA SER A 151 13.24 40.48 -71.90
C SER A 151 13.70 39.13 -71.34
N THR A 152 14.42 39.15 -70.22
CA THR A 152 15.01 37.95 -69.61
C THR A 152 14.06 37.37 -68.58
N ILE A 153 13.69 36.11 -68.81
CA ILE A 153 12.99 35.23 -67.87
C ILE A 153 13.96 34.91 -66.72
N SER A 154 13.70 35.43 -65.52
CA SER A 154 14.49 35.07 -64.32
C SER A 154 13.88 33.84 -63.65
N PRO A 155 14.66 32.79 -63.38
CA PRO A 155 14.18 31.63 -62.63
C PRO A 155 13.83 32.01 -61.19
N CYS A 156 12.87 31.27 -60.63
CA CYS A 156 12.34 31.44 -59.29
C CYS A 156 12.26 30.07 -58.61
N ASP A 157 12.63 30.00 -57.34
CA ASP A 157 12.54 28.77 -56.54
C ASP A 157 11.47 28.85 -55.43
N VAL A 158 10.62 29.87 -55.50
CA VAL A 158 9.49 30.01 -54.58
C VAL A 158 8.31 29.20 -55.08
N ALA A 159 7.83 28.30 -54.24
CA ALA A 159 6.58 27.59 -54.47
C ALA A 159 5.43 28.32 -53.77
N VAL A 160 4.26 28.32 -54.41
CA VAL A 160 3.07 29.03 -53.96
C VAL A 160 1.81 28.18 -54.11
N TYR A 161 0.87 28.36 -53.19
CA TYR A 161 -0.47 27.79 -53.27
C TYR A 161 -1.44 28.87 -53.75
N PRO A 162 -2.25 28.62 -54.80
CA PRO A 162 -3.34 29.53 -55.13
C PRO A 162 -4.40 29.46 -54.02
N LYS A 163 -4.77 30.62 -53.48
CA LYS A 163 -5.84 30.78 -52.48
C LYS A 163 -7.09 31.39 -53.09
N VAL A 164 -6.94 32.38 -53.97
CA VAL A 164 -8.04 32.98 -54.75
C VAL A 164 -7.59 33.12 -56.20
N LEU A 165 -8.41 32.67 -57.16
CA LEU A 165 -8.19 32.89 -58.60
C LEU A 165 -9.49 33.36 -59.24
N GLY A 166 -9.44 34.49 -59.95
CA GLY A 166 -10.62 35.03 -60.64
C GLY A 166 -11.79 35.37 -59.71
N GLY A 167 -11.49 35.74 -58.45
CA GLY A 167 -12.50 36.04 -57.44
C GLY A 167 -13.15 34.81 -56.78
N VAL A 168 -12.58 33.61 -56.94
CA VAL A 168 -13.08 32.37 -56.34
C VAL A 168 -11.99 31.73 -55.47
N ASN A 169 -12.36 31.29 -54.26
CA ASN A 169 -11.49 30.52 -53.38
C ASN A 169 -11.05 29.19 -54.03
N LYS A 170 -9.79 28.82 -53.84
CA LYS A 170 -9.23 27.54 -54.30
C LYS A 170 -8.93 26.67 -53.09
N THR A 171 -9.73 25.62 -52.95
CA THR A 171 -9.72 24.70 -51.80
C THR A 171 -8.75 23.52 -51.97
N THR A 172 -8.48 23.06 -53.20
CA THR A 172 -7.78 21.79 -53.48
C THR A 172 -6.59 21.87 -54.45
N ALA A 173 -6.17 23.06 -54.86
CA ALA A 173 -5.08 23.19 -55.83
C ALA A 173 -3.71 22.83 -55.23
N SER A 174 -2.96 21.95 -55.92
CA SER A 174 -1.61 21.53 -55.55
C SER A 174 -0.63 22.71 -55.49
N LEU A 175 0.46 22.52 -54.74
CA LEU A 175 1.60 23.43 -54.72
C LEU A 175 2.05 23.74 -56.16
N THR A 176 2.07 25.02 -56.51
CA THR A 176 2.52 25.48 -57.83
C THR A 176 3.88 26.15 -57.70
N LYS A 177 4.85 25.71 -58.51
CA LYS A 177 6.13 26.41 -58.59
C LYS A 177 5.97 27.65 -59.47
N VAL A 178 6.45 28.81 -59.00
CA VAL A 178 6.53 30.00 -59.86
C VAL A 178 7.50 29.68 -60.98
N GLN A 179 6.99 29.57 -62.21
CA GLN A 179 7.77 29.07 -63.34
C GLN A 179 8.86 30.04 -63.73
N SER A 180 8.54 31.34 -63.71
CA SER A 180 9.49 32.40 -64.01
C SER A 180 8.97 33.78 -63.68
N ILE A 181 9.89 34.75 -63.62
CA ILE A 181 9.60 36.17 -63.48
C ILE A 181 10.04 36.90 -64.74
N ASN A 182 9.12 37.59 -65.40
CA ASN A 182 9.39 38.36 -66.61
C ASN A 182 9.76 39.82 -66.27
N ASN A 183 10.85 40.32 -66.86
CA ASN A 183 11.32 41.69 -66.72
C ASN A 183 11.37 42.36 -68.13
N PRO A 184 11.02 43.64 -68.32
CA PRO A 184 10.61 44.67 -67.34
C PRO A 184 9.10 44.75 -67.10
N ALA A 185 8.29 43.89 -67.75
CA ALA A 185 6.83 43.95 -67.68
C ALA A 185 6.23 43.77 -66.28
N GLY A 186 7.03 43.34 -65.30
CA GLY A 186 6.59 43.16 -63.92
C GLY A 186 5.64 41.99 -63.74
N THR A 187 5.54 41.07 -64.70
CA THR A 187 4.67 39.89 -64.61
C THR A 187 5.44 38.65 -64.16
N ALA A 188 4.71 37.65 -63.65
CA ALA A 188 5.23 36.34 -63.29
C ALA A 188 4.36 35.24 -63.90
N ASN A 189 5.01 34.15 -64.31
CA ASN A 189 4.33 32.99 -64.87
C ASN A 189 4.01 32.00 -63.76
N VAL A 190 2.72 31.83 -63.46
CA VAL A 190 2.20 30.94 -62.43
C VAL A 190 0.91 30.33 -62.97
N PRO A 191 0.65 29.01 -62.81
CA PRO A 191 -0.60 28.40 -63.25
C PRO A 191 -1.85 29.13 -62.71
N THR A 192 -2.76 29.57 -63.60
CA THR A 192 -4.00 30.30 -63.22
C THR A 192 -5.28 29.49 -63.38
N ASP A 193 -5.20 28.16 -63.58
CA ASP A 193 -6.36 27.28 -63.74
C ASP A 193 -7.33 27.76 -64.85
N SER A 194 -6.75 28.12 -66.00
CA SER A 194 -7.47 28.67 -67.18
C SER A 194 -8.15 30.03 -66.97
N VAL A 195 -8.02 30.66 -65.79
CA VAL A 195 -8.52 32.03 -65.57
C VAL A 195 -7.66 33.03 -66.34
N THR A 196 -8.32 33.94 -67.07
CA THR A 196 -7.70 34.88 -68.01
C THR A 196 -7.63 36.32 -67.51
N SER A 197 -8.45 36.71 -66.53
CA SER A 197 -8.48 38.04 -65.93
C SER A 197 -9.07 38.03 -64.51
N GLY A 198 -8.82 39.08 -63.71
CA GLY A 198 -9.35 39.25 -62.35
C GLY A 198 -8.26 39.30 -61.28
N ILE A 199 -8.65 39.31 -60.00
CA ILE A 199 -7.70 39.32 -58.87
C ILE A 199 -7.30 37.88 -58.52
N SER A 200 -6.02 37.67 -58.21
CA SER A 200 -5.46 36.44 -57.68
C SER A 200 -4.72 36.67 -56.36
N VAL A 201 -4.74 35.63 -55.53
CA VAL A 201 -4.05 35.60 -54.24
C VAL A 201 -3.35 34.26 -54.14
N PHE A 202 -2.05 34.30 -53.91
CA PHE A 202 -1.21 33.13 -53.68
C PHE A 202 -0.58 33.21 -52.29
N GLU A 203 -0.46 32.08 -51.62
CA GLU A 203 0.27 31.94 -50.36
C GLU A 203 1.61 31.28 -50.66
N THR A 204 2.73 31.83 -50.17
CA THR A 204 4.02 31.15 -50.29
C THR A 204 4.03 29.85 -49.48
N GLU A 205 4.80 28.86 -49.93
CA GLU A 205 4.98 27.61 -49.18
C GLU A 205 5.49 27.91 -47.76
N PRO A 206 4.82 27.41 -46.72
CA PRO A 206 5.26 27.60 -45.35
C PRO A 206 6.45 26.68 -45.03
N VAL A 207 7.39 27.18 -44.23
CA VAL A 207 8.58 26.43 -43.79
C VAL A 207 8.31 25.85 -42.40
N GLU A 208 8.68 24.60 -42.14
CA GLU A 208 8.57 24.02 -40.79
C GLU A 208 9.55 24.71 -39.82
N SER A 209 9.08 25.02 -38.61
CA SER A 209 9.87 25.68 -37.58
C SER A 209 10.66 24.67 -36.75
N ASP A 210 11.97 24.92 -36.59
CA ASP A 210 12.83 24.14 -35.67
C ASP A 210 12.54 24.44 -34.19
N LEU A 211 11.74 25.48 -33.89
CA LEU A 211 11.42 25.88 -32.51
C LEU A 211 10.23 25.06 -31.96
N ASP A 212 10.49 24.33 -30.87
CA ASP A 212 9.47 23.56 -30.13
C ASP A 212 8.93 24.33 -28.92
N ILE A 213 8.11 25.35 -29.19
CA ILE A 213 7.60 26.28 -28.18
C ILE A 213 6.07 26.31 -28.22
N PHE A 214 5.45 26.22 -27.04
CA PHE A 214 4.00 26.38 -26.86
C PHE A 214 3.68 27.77 -26.32
N PHE A 215 2.67 28.41 -26.91
CA PHE A 215 2.20 29.73 -26.48
C PHE A 215 0.97 29.61 -25.59
N GLU A 216 0.94 30.40 -24.51
CA GLU A 216 -0.23 30.47 -23.63
C GLU A 216 -1.46 31.01 -24.36
N THR A 217 -2.60 30.34 -24.20
CA THR A 217 -3.89 30.87 -24.65
C THR A 217 -4.67 31.46 -23.48
N SER A 218 -5.70 32.25 -23.78
CA SER A 218 -6.62 32.73 -22.74
C SER A 218 -7.57 31.63 -22.22
N THR A 219 -7.40 30.40 -22.68
CA THR A 219 -8.22 29.24 -22.31
C THR A 219 -7.64 28.59 -21.07
N GLY A 220 -8.40 28.65 -19.97
CA GLY A 220 -8.04 28.02 -18.72
C GLY A 220 -9.18 28.12 -17.71
N GLY A 221 -9.01 27.49 -16.56
CA GLY A 221 -10.02 27.49 -15.53
C GLY A 221 -9.65 26.66 -14.31
N LEU A 222 -10.62 26.49 -13.42
CA LEU A 222 -10.47 25.61 -12.27
C LEU A 222 -10.68 24.16 -12.70
N ILE A 223 -9.86 23.27 -12.15
CA ILE A 223 -10.01 21.81 -12.38
C ILE A 223 -11.37 21.32 -11.87
N SER A 224 -11.86 21.89 -10.78
CA SER A 224 -13.17 21.59 -10.22
C SER A 224 -14.33 21.93 -11.16
N THR A 225 -14.11 22.82 -12.13
CA THR A 225 -15.12 23.23 -13.12
C THR A 225 -14.91 22.57 -14.49
N LEU A 226 -13.89 21.72 -14.63
CA LEU A 226 -13.62 21.02 -15.88
C LEU A 226 -14.70 19.97 -16.12
N THR A 227 -15.30 19.98 -17.32
CA THR A 227 -16.37 19.06 -17.72
C THR A 227 -15.99 18.30 -19.00
N THR A 228 -16.76 17.26 -19.35
CA THR A 228 -16.58 16.50 -20.60
C THR A 228 -16.98 17.28 -21.84
N THR A 229 -17.56 18.47 -21.65
CA THR A 229 -17.85 19.37 -22.76
C THR A 229 -16.55 19.85 -23.37
N ALA A 230 -16.40 19.62 -24.67
CA ALA A 230 -15.23 20.06 -25.40
C ALA A 230 -15.14 21.61 -25.37
N ILE A 231 -13.96 22.12 -25.00
CA ILE A 231 -13.68 23.53 -24.72
C ILE A 231 -13.09 24.19 -25.95
N ASP A 232 -13.75 25.24 -26.44
CA ASP A 232 -13.21 26.09 -27.50
C ASP A 232 -11.96 26.82 -27.01
N ILE A 233 -10.86 26.66 -27.74
CA ILE A 233 -9.59 27.28 -27.41
C ILE A 233 -9.62 28.71 -27.95
N GLN A 234 -9.43 29.68 -27.05
CA GLN A 234 -9.31 31.11 -27.34
C GLN A 234 -7.95 31.40 -27.97
N PHE A 235 -7.80 30.99 -29.22
CA PHE A 235 -6.58 31.12 -30.00
C PHE A 235 -6.92 31.47 -31.45
N TYR A 236 -6.22 32.47 -31.98
CA TYR A 236 -6.27 32.88 -33.37
C TYR A 236 -4.90 33.42 -33.77
N ASN A 237 -4.55 33.28 -35.05
CA ASN A 237 -3.27 33.76 -35.60
C ASN A 237 -3.45 34.42 -36.99
N CYS A 238 -4.69 34.56 -37.46
CA CYS A 238 -5.02 35.35 -38.63
C CYS A 238 -6.38 36.03 -38.51
N TYR A 239 -6.55 37.05 -39.34
CA TYR A 239 -7.82 37.68 -39.64
C TYR A 239 -8.28 37.28 -41.03
N LEU A 240 -9.58 37.07 -41.18
CA LEU A 240 -10.26 36.78 -42.43
C LEU A 240 -10.66 38.09 -43.09
N LEU A 241 -10.21 38.29 -44.32
CA LEU A 241 -10.63 39.41 -45.15
C LEU A 241 -11.56 38.90 -46.25
N THR A 242 -12.84 39.24 -46.15
CA THR A 242 -13.90 38.81 -47.07
C THR A 242 -14.23 39.89 -48.09
N PHE A 243 -14.21 39.54 -49.38
CA PHE A 243 -14.45 40.48 -50.49
C PHE A 243 -15.81 40.30 -51.15
N SER A 244 -16.30 39.05 -51.16
CA SER A 244 -17.59 38.62 -51.67
C SER A 244 -18.07 37.42 -50.86
N SER A 245 -19.37 37.13 -50.86
CA SER A 245 -19.94 35.94 -50.21
C SER A 245 -19.19 34.68 -50.65
N GLY A 246 -18.57 33.94 -49.72
CA GLY A 246 -17.82 32.70 -50.01
C GLY A 246 -16.32 32.87 -50.33
N THR A 247 -15.79 34.10 -50.43
CA THR A 247 -14.35 34.35 -50.73
C THR A 247 -13.65 35.10 -49.61
N HIS A 248 -12.60 34.50 -49.05
CA HIS A 248 -11.86 35.05 -47.91
C HIS A 248 -10.35 34.81 -48.04
N ILE A 249 -9.55 35.73 -47.49
CA ILE A 249 -8.09 35.60 -47.38
C ILE A 249 -7.70 35.63 -45.91
N GLU A 250 -6.79 34.74 -45.50
CA GLU A 250 -6.22 34.71 -44.16
C GLU A 250 -5.00 35.65 -44.10
N ILE A 251 -5.08 36.72 -43.30
CA ILE A 251 -4.04 37.74 -43.21
C ILE A 251 -3.57 37.87 -41.76
N ASN A 252 -2.26 37.95 -41.54
CA ASN A 252 -1.68 38.23 -40.22
C ASN A 252 -0.78 39.48 -40.20
N ARG A 253 -0.60 40.15 -41.34
CA ARG A 253 0.23 41.36 -41.47
C ARG A 253 -0.61 42.53 -41.90
N LEU A 254 -0.30 43.72 -41.39
CA LEU A 254 -0.96 44.95 -41.83
C LEU A 254 -0.82 45.11 -43.35
N ARG A 255 -1.96 45.33 -44.04
CA ARG A 255 -2.05 45.46 -45.50
C ARG A 255 -1.51 44.27 -46.29
N ALA A 256 -1.33 43.11 -45.64
CA ALA A 256 -0.60 41.97 -46.18
C ALA A 256 0.83 42.34 -46.68
N GLY A 257 1.46 43.38 -46.11
CA GLY A 257 2.69 43.96 -46.63
C GLY A 257 3.94 43.09 -46.43
N PHE A 258 4.95 43.24 -47.30
CA PHE A 258 6.26 42.62 -47.11
C PHE A 258 6.97 43.22 -45.90
N ASN A 259 7.40 42.36 -44.95
CA ASN A 259 8.07 42.74 -43.71
C ASN A 259 7.34 43.80 -42.84
N GLU A 260 6.03 43.95 -43.05
CA GLU A 260 5.19 44.81 -42.21
C GLU A 260 4.94 44.18 -40.84
N LYS A 261 4.48 45.00 -39.89
CA LYS A 261 4.11 44.51 -38.55
C LYS A 261 3.09 43.37 -38.67
N ALA A 262 3.47 42.23 -38.11
CA ALA A 262 2.63 41.05 -38.00
C ALA A 262 1.97 40.99 -36.62
N PHE A 263 0.82 40.32 -36.55
CA PHE A 263 0.27 39.82 -35.31
C PHE A 263 1.19 38.71 -34.75
N ASP A 264 1.49 38.79 -33.46
CA ASP A 264 2.32 37.81 -32.75
C ASP A 264 1.49 37.03 -31.71
N VAL A 265 1.85 35.77 -31.48
CA VAL A 265 1.10 34.81 -30.67
C VAL A 265 1.55 34.84 -29.21
N GLY A 266 1.08 35.84 -28.45
CA GLY A 266 1.18 35.87 -26.98
C GLY A 266 2.58 36.17 -26.41
N VAL A 267 2.65 36.39 -25.08
CA VAL A 267 3.87 36.87 -24.37
C VAL A 267 4.54 35.82 -23.48
N ARG A 268 3.93 34.64 -23.27
CA ARG A 268 4.46 33.59 -22.40
C ARG A 268 4.58 32.25 -23.12
N ALA A 269 5.80 31.74 -23.14
CA ALA A 269 6.23 30.53 -23.83
C ALA A 269 6.50 29.40 -22.83
N TYR A 270 6.15 28.18 -23.20
CA TYR A 270 6.40 26.96 -22.44
C TYR A 270 7.15 25.93 -23.29
N VAL A 271 7.95 25.09 -22.63
CA VAL A 271 8.67 23.96 -23.24
C VAL A 271 8.09 22.63 -22.79
N VAL A 272 8.13 21.62 -23.66
CA VAL A 272 7.79 20.24 -23.34
C VAL A 272 9.02 19.55 -22.74
N LYS A 273 8.81 18.73 -21.70
CA LYS A 273 9.83 17.80 -21.20
C LYS A 273 9.29 16.39 -21.36
N GLU A 274 9.73 15.71 -22.42
CA GLU A 274 9.15 14.42 -22.86
C GLU A 274 9.34 13.27 -21.85
N ASN A 275 10.29 13.40 -20.92
CA ASN A 275 10.59 12.39 -19.89
C ASN A 275 10.57 13.01 -18.49
N PHE A 276 9.39 13.38 -17.99
CA PHE A 276 9.23 13.79 -16.60
C PHE A 276 9.05 12.55 -15.71
N ALA A 277 10.09 12.21 -14.94
CA ALA A 277 10.07 11.12 -13.97
C ALA A 277 10.51 11.62 -12.58
N GLU A 278 10.01 10.99 -11.51
CA GLU A 278 10.51 11.23 -10.15
C GLU A 278 11.98 10.79 -10.06
N GLU A 279 12.86 11.72 -9.68
CA GLU A 279 14.27 11.44 -9.42
C GLU A 279 14.54 11.61 -7.92
N ARG A 280 14.85 10.52 -7.21
CA ARG A 280 15.27 10.58 -5.80
C ARG A 280 16.79 10.68 -5.71
N ARG A 281 17.27 11.85 -5.27
CA ARG A 281 18.70 12.10 -4.99
C ARG A 281 18.99 11.94 -3.51
N PHE A 282 19.45 10.76 -3.13
CA PHE A 282 19.61 10.35 -1.73
C PHE A 282 20.65 11.16 -0.93
N ASN A 283 21.59 11.82 -1.61
CA ASN A 283 22.69 12.60 -1.05
C ASN A 283 22.55 14.11 -1.29
N THR A 284 21.39 14.60 -1.74
CA THR A 284 21.22 15.98 -2.18
C THR A 284 20.24 16.74 -1.32
N LEU A 285 20.65 17.93 -0.87
CA LEU A 285 19.80 18.91 -0.21
C LEU A 285 19.15 19.82 -1.26
N ILE A 286 17.87 20.09 -1.10
CA ILE A 286 17.13 21.05 -1.93
C ILE A 286 16.73 22.22 -1.02
N HIS A 287 17.08 23.44 -1.41
CA HIS A 287 16.66 24.67 -0.73
C HIS A 287 15.93 25.61 -1.70
N SER A 288 15.24 26.63 -1.18
CA SER A 288 14.52 27.61 -2.00
C SER A 288 15.46 28.44 -2.89
N SER A 289 14.99 28.87 -4.08
CA SER A 289 15.81 29.62 -5.05
C SER A 289 16.09 31.07 -4.67
N GLY A 290 15.36 31.64 -3.71
CA GLY A 290 15.55 33.05 -3.33
C GLY A 290 15.57 33.32 -1.83
N LEU A 291 15.97 34.55 -1.51
CA LEU A 291 16.15 35.07 -0.16
C LEU A 291 14.82 35.55 0.46
N PHE A 292 14.66 35.33 1.75
CA PHE A 292 13.72 36.11 2.56
C PHE A 292 14.40 37.41 2.99
N ASN A 293 13.90 38.55 2.53
CA ASN A 293 14.39 39.86 2.94
C ASN A 293 13.32 40.60 3.73
N SER A 294 13.48 40.62 5.04
CA SER A 294 12.56 41.31 5.97
C SER A 294 12.54 42.83 5.82
N ARG A 295 13.55 43.44 5.19
CA ARG A 295 13.60 44.89 4.93
C ARG A 295 12.81 45.28 3.69
N THR A 296 12.77 44.43 2.67
CA THR A 296 12.07 44.69 1.40
C THR A 296 10.73 43.94 1.27
N ASN A 297 10.35 43.14 2.28
CA ASN A 297 9.19 42.24 2.26
C ASN A 297 9.15 41.28 1.06
N ILE A 298 10.32 40.99 0.48
CA ILE A 298 10.46 40.01 -0.59
C ILE A 298 10.58 38.63 0.06
N ASN A 299 9.70 37.71 -0.34
CA ASN A 299 9.67 36.34 0.15
C ASN A 299 9.73 35.34 -1.01
N TYR A 300 10.89 34.71 -1.17
CA TYR A 300 11.11 33.66 -2.16
C TYR A 300 11.35 32.27 -1.55
N VAL A 301 11.08 32.09 -0.25
CA VAL A 301 11.31 30.81 0.45
C VAL A 301 10.39 29.68 -0.03
N ASN A 302 9.36 30.01 -0.80
CA ASN A 302 8.42 29.07 -1.41
C ASN A 302 8.68 28.81 -2.91
N GLN A 303 9.78 29.33 -3.47
CA GLN A 303 10.13 29.17 -4.87
C GLN A 303 11.28 28.17 -5.03
N PHE A 304 11.14 27.25 -5.99
CA PHE A 304 12.11 26.21 -6.31
C PHE A 304 12.35 26.21 -7.82
N ASN A 305 12.87 27.33 -8.33
CA ASN A 305 13.06 27.53 -9.76
C ASN A 305 14.41 26.96 -10.24
N GLU A 306 14.40 25.83 -10.96
CA GLU A 306 15.64 25.21 -11.47
C GLU A 306 16.38 26.10 -12.48
N SER A 307 15.70 27.05 -13.14
CA SER A 307 16.32 27.98 -14.07
C SER A 307 17.18 29.05 -13.41
N GLU A 308 17.00 29.30 -12.11
CA GLU A 308 17.79 30.29 -11.35
C GLU A 308 19.16 29.75 -10.92
N GLY A 309 19.39 28.43 -11.05
CA GLY A 309 20.65 27.78 -10.66
C GLY A 309 20.86 27.70 -9.13
N GLY A 310 21.58 26.68 -8.67
CA GLY A 310 22.01 26.59 -7.26
C GLY A 310 20.93 26.20 -6.23
N LEU A 311 19.85 25.53 -6.63
CA LEU A 311 18.83 24.98 -5.72
C LEU A 311 19.29 23.76 -4.92
N THR A 312 20.21 23.00 -5.50
CA THR A 312 20.63 21.69 -5.01
C THR A 312 22.06 21.75 -4.54
N ILE A 313 22.31 21.22 -3.36
CA ILE A 313 23.65 20.99 -2.84
C ILE A 313 23.79 19.49 -2.59
N SER A 314 24.64 18.85 -3.37
CA SER A 314 24.92 17.43 -3.24
C SER A 314 26.13 17.20 -2.34
N LEU A 315 25.98 16.28 -1.39
CA LEU A 315 27.07 15.72 -0.61
C LEU A 315 27.75 14.58 -1.37
N ASP A 316 28.87 14.05 -0.87
CA ASP A 316 29.54 12.92 -1.50
C ASP A 316 28.60 11.69 -1.50
N PRO A 317 28.30 11.07 -2.66
CA PRO A 317 27.46 9.88 -2.72
C PRO A 317 28.11 8.64 -2.08
N GLN A 318 29.44 8.60 -1.90
CA GLN A 318 30.13 7.48 -1.25
C GLN A 318 29.77 7.36 0.24
N ASP A 319 29.44 8.48 0.89
CA ASP A 319 29.10 8.53 2.31
C ASP A 319 27.64 8.09 2.61
N GLY A 320 26.91 7.66 1.58
CA GLY A 320 25.53 7.17 1.68
C GLY A 320 24.47 8.28 1.74
N SER A 321 23.25 7.89 2.10
CA SER A 321 22.10 8.80 2.11
C SER A 321 22.02 9.69 3.34
N VAL A 322 21.47 10.90 3.17
CA VAL A 322 21.26 11.83 4.29
C VAL A 322 20.14 11.30 5.17
N GLN A 323 20.45 10.99 6.43
CA GLN A 323 19.47 10.50 7.40
C GLN A 323 18.88 11.59 8.28
N LYS A 324 19.66 12.63 8.61
CA LYS A 324 19.22 13.69 9.53
C LYS A 324 19.87 15.03 9.20
N LEU A 325 19.06 16.08 9.35
CA LEU A 325 19.51 17.47 9.35
C LEU A 325 19.27 18.07 10.73
N PHE A 326 20.23 18.83 11.23
CA PHE A 326 20.11 19.55 12.48
C PHE A 326 20.57 21.00 12.30
N ALA A 327 19.71 21.96 12.61
CA ALA A 327 20.05 23.37 12.56
C ALA A 327 20.79 23.76 13.86
N ASP A 328 22.01 24.24 13.73
CA ASP A 328 22.93 24.62 14.81
C ASP A 328 23.23 26.13 14.67
N ASP A 329 22.27 26.96 15.07
CA ASP A 329 22.19 28.43 15.00
C ASP A 329 22.58 29.09 13.67
N THR A 330 23.85 28.97 13.28
CA THR A 330 24.44 29.60 12.09
C THR A 330 24.84 28.61 11.01
N GLN A 331 24.60 27.32 11.20
CA GLN A 331 24.93 26.26 10.26
C GLN A 331 23.91 25.12 10.32
N ILE A 332 23.83 24.30 9.28
CA ILE A 332 23.15 23.02 9.27
C ILE A 332 24.20 21.91 9.38
N VAL A 333 24.04 21.04 10.35
CA VAL A 333 24.77 19.77 10.47
C VAL A 333 24.00 18.70 9.70
N VAL A 334 24.70 18.04 8.79
CA VAL A 334 24.17 17.02 7.89
C VAL A 334 24.76 15.67 8.29
N PHE A 335 23.89 14.72 8.65
CA PHE A 335 24.28 13.37 9.01
C PHE A 335 23.96 12.43 7.84
N GLN A 336 25.01 11.94 7.17
CA GLN A 336 24.92 10.82 6.23
C GLN A 336 25.18 9.49 6.95
N GLU A 337 25.02 8.38 6.23
CA GLU A 337 25.21 7.03 6.77
C GLU A 337 26.63 6.85 7.32
N ASP A 338 27.64 7.32 6.60
CA ASP A 338 29.06 7.09 6.93
C ASP A 338 29.86 8.37 7.23
N LYS A 339 29.25 9.56 7.07
CA LYS A 339 29.93 10.85 7.30
C LYS A 339 29.03 11.93 7.87
N ILE A 340 29.60 12.81 8.68
CA ILE A 340 28.92 14.02 9.17
C ILE A 340 29.60 15.24 8.59
N SER A 341 28.78 16.14 8.08
CA SER A 341 29.22 17.39 7.47
C SER A 341 28.46 18.57 8.05
N ARG A 342 28.94 19.79 7.79
CA ARG A 342 28.23 21.03 8.13
C ARG A 342 28.24 21.98 6.94
N SER A 343 27.18 22.73 6.80
CA SER A 343 27.06 23.82 5.83
C SER A 343 26.61 25.09 6.57
N PRO A 344 27.34 26.21 6.46
CA PRO A 344 26.95 27.45 7.11
C PRO A 344 25.72 28.06 6.42
N ILE A 345 24.83 28.67 7.21
CA ILE A 345 23.63 29.34 6.70
C ILE A 345 23.97 30.83 6.45
N ASN A 346 23.66 31.34 5.26
CA ASN A 346 23.91 32.74 4.83
C ASN A 346 25.39 33.19 4.92
N LYS A 347 26.33 32.26 5.01
CA LYS A 347 27.79 32.51 5.07
C LYS A 347 28.47 31.46 4.21
N ASP A 348 29.76 31.66 3.92
CA ASP A 348 30.59 30.64 3.27
C ASP A 348 31.93 30.47 3.99
N PHE A 349 32.54 29.30 3.89
CA PHE A 349 33.87 29.03 4.41
C PHE A 349 34.93 29.53 3.42
N ILE A 350 35.78 30.47 3.83
CA ILE A 350 36.99 30.81 3.07
C ILE A 350 38.17 30.15 3.75
N TYR A 351 38.91 29.32 3.01
CA TYR A 351 40.13 28.69 3.49
C TYR A 351 41.30 29.66 3.33
N SER A 352 41.90 30.06 4.45
CA SER A 352 43.17 30.79 4.45
C SER A 352 44.33 29.87 4.06
N ALA A 353 45.41 30.43 3.49
CA ALA A 353 46.62 29.68 3.15
C ALA A 353 47.31 29.02 4.36
N GLU A 354 46.89 29.38 5.58
CA GLU A 354 47.40 28.90 6.86
C GLU A 354 46.55 27.75 7.45
N GLY A 355 45.53 27.26 6.73
CA GLY A 355 44.79 26.05 7.10
C GLY A 355 43.59 26.26 8.03
N GLY A 356 43.14 27.50 8.24
CA GLY A 356 41.92 27.82 8.98
C GLY A 356 40.78 28.26 8.06
N ALA A 357 39.59 27.70 8.24
CA ALA A 357 38.35 28.14 7.58
C ALA A 357 37.70 29.29 8.37
N ILE A 358 37.68 30.51 7.81
CA ILE A 358 37.01 31.67 8.42
C ILE A 358 35.66 31.86 7.72
N PRO A 359 34.52 31.84 8.44
CA PRO A 359 33.22 32.12 7.85
C PRO A 359 33.06 33.61 7.53
N VAL A 360 32.81 33.97 6.27
CA VAL A 360 32.66 35.37 5.82
C VAL A 360 31.19 35.71 5.53
N THR A 361 30.79 36.94 5.87
CA THR A 361 29.39 37.43 5.92
C THR A 361 28.76 37.84 4.58
N SER A 362 29.16 37.27 3.44
CA SER A 362 28.42 37.53 2.20
C SER A 362 28.53 36.39 1.19
N ASN A 363 27.51 35.54 1.14
CA ASN A 363 27.24 34.68 -0.01
C ASN A 363 25.84 35.02 -0.55
N THR A 364 25.66 34.93 -1.87
CA THR A 364 24.34 35.01 -2.53
C THR A 364 23.54 33.72 -2.37
N GLN A 365 24.16 32.61 -1.94
CA GLN A 365 23.54 31.32 -1.69
C GLN A 365 23.07 31.18 -0.23
N PHE A 366 21.93 30.50 -0.03
CA PHE A 366 21.32 30.27 1.28
C PHE A 366 22.15 29.33 2.18
N LEU A 367 22.75 28.30 1.57
CA LEU A 367 23.68 27.38 2.21
C LEU A 367 25.06 27.55 1.58
N GLY A 368 26.09 27.68 2.42
CA GLY A 368 27.49 27.78 2.00
C GLY A 368 28.12 26.42 1.71
N THR A 369 29.40 26.44 1.36
CA THR A 369 30.19 25.25 1.03
C THR A 369 30.12 24.21 2.16
N ILE A 370 29.85 22.96 1.81
CA ILE A 370 29.84 21.85 2.76
C ILE A 370 31.27 21.57 3.22
N ALA A 371 31.47 21.49 4.54
CA ALA A 371 32.71 21.05 5.15
C ALA A 371 32.46 19.79 6.00
N PRO A 372 33.15 18.68 5.75
CA PRO A 372 33.05 17.50 6.59
C PRO A 372 33.66 17.75 7.98
N TYR A 373 33.17 17.04 9.00
CA TYR A 373 33.90 16.91 10.26
C TYR A 373 35.05 15.91 10.09
N ALA A 374 36.11 16.08 10.89
CA ALA A 374 37.21 15.13 10.94
C ALA A 374 36.76 13.82 11.59
N GLY A 375 37.15 12.68 11.01
CA GLY A 375 36.71 11.33 11.40
C GLY A 375 35.77 10.68 10.38
N GLU A 376 35.79 9.36 10.26
CA GLU A 376 34.99 8.58 9.28
C GLU A 376 33.75 7.97 9.95
N PHE A 377 32.94 8.79 10.62
CA PHE A 377 31.73 8.32 11.31
C PHE A 377 30.50 9.04 10.78
N GLY A 378 29.39 8.30 10.68
CA GLY A 378 28.07 8.79 10.31
C GLY A 378 27.01 8.46 11.35
N ILE A 379 25.74 8.38 10.91
CA ILE A 379 24.60 7.95 11.76
C ILE A 379 23.97 6.63 11.28
N SER A 380 24.65 5.91 10.37
CA SER A 380 24.12 4.71 9.72
C SER A 380 22.72 4.97 9.15
N LYS A 381 21.73 4.10 9.39
CA LYS A 381 20.32 4.32 9.02
C LYS A 381 19.43 4.53 10.26
N ASP A 382 20.01 5.07 11.34
CA ASP A 382 19.39 5.14 12.66
C ASP A 382 19.25 6.60 13.16
N PRO A 383 18.48 7.47 12.47
CA PRO A 383 18.35 8.88 12.85
C PRO A 383 17.65 9.10 14.21
N LYS A 384 16.98 8.07 14.74
CA LYS A 384 16.35 8.06 16.07
C LYS A 384 17.36 7.95 17.22
N SER A 385 18.58 7.51 16.95
CA SER A 385 19.67 7.50 17.93
C SER A 385 20.10 8.92 18.34
N PHE A 386 19.72 9.93 17.55
CA PHE A 386 20.16 11.29 17.77
C PHE A 386 19.51 11.94 19.00
N ALA A 387 20.33 12.48 19.89
CA ALA A 387 19.94 13.41 20.96
C ALA A 387 20.85 14.64 20.95
N TYR A 388 20.40 15.77 21.52
CA TYR A 388 21.22 16.96 21.66
C TYR A 388 20.97 17.65 22.99
N TYR A 389 22.02 18.24 23.55
CA TYR A 389 21.93 19.16 24.69
C TYR A 389 23.10 20.14 24.64
N GLY A 390 22.78 21.43 24.76
CA GLY A 390 23.75 22.50 24.58
C GLY A 390 24.51 22.38 23.25
N TYR A 391 25.83 22.34 23.31
CA TYR A 391 26.69 22.20 22.13
C TYR A 391 26.94 20.75 21.70
N SER A 392 26.53 19.77 22.51
CA SER A 392 26.79 18.35 22.30
C SER A 392 25.65 17.67 21.59
N LYS A 393 25.97 16.85 20.60
CA LYS A 393 25.05 16.00 19.85
C LYS A 393 25.51 14.55 19.95
N TYR A 394 24.62 13.66 20.35
CA TYR A 394 24.89 12.24 20.56
C TYR A 394 24.16 11.43 19.51
N PHE A 395 24.76 10.36 19.02
CA PHE A 395 24.17 9.48 18.01
C PHE A 395 24.98 8.18 17.92
N THR A 396 24.50 7.21 17.16
CA THR A 396 25.19 5.94 16.95
C THR A 396 25.56 5.75 15.49
N ASP A 397 26.75 5.21 15.26
CA ASP A 397 27.15 4.63 13.98
C ASP A 397 27.11 3.10 14.11
N LYS A 398 25.94 2.54 13.79
CA LYS A 398 25.67 1.10 13.87
C LYS A 398 26.60 0.28 12.98
N ASN A 399 26.92 0.77 11.78
CA ASN A 399 27.82 0.09 10.84
C ASN A 399 29.22 -0.11 11.43
N ARG A 400 29.65 0.82 12.30
CA ARG A 400 30.95 0.76 13.01
C ARG A 400 30.84 0.23 14.44
N GLY A 401 29.62 0.02 14.95
CA GLY A 401 29.40 -0.45 16.31
C GLY A 401 29.73 0.59 17.37
N SER A 402 29.66 1.88 17.03
CA SER A 402 30.17 2.97 17.86
C SER A 402 29.06 3.93 18.28
N VAL A 403 29.19 4.48 19.48
CA VAL A 403 28.38 5.60 19.97
C VAL A 403 29.24 6.85 19.97
N MET A 404 28.73 7.91 19.35
CA MET A 404 29.46 9.12 19.03
C MET A 404 28.89 10.34 19.74
N ARG A 405 29.78 11.27 20.07
CA ARG A 405 29.47 12.60 20.57
C ARG A 405 30.15 13.64 19.68
N LEU A 406 29.36 14.51 19.06
CA LEU A 406 29.83 15.68 18.34
C LEU A 406 29.70 16.92 19.23
N SER A 407 30.81 17.64 19.42
CA SER A 407 30.83 18.93 20.12
C SER A 407 31.66 19.96 19.34
N GLN A 408 31.90 21.14 19.93
CA GLN A 408 32.79 22.15 19.32
C GLN A 408 34.22 21.63 19.09
N ASN A 409 34.67 20.66 19.89
CA ASN A 409 35.99 20.03 19.76
C ASN A 409 36.04 18.93 18.69
N GLY A 410 34.93 18.67 17.99
CA GLY A 410 34.82 17.63 16.98
C GLY A 410 34.14 16.35 17.47
N LEU A 411 34.36 15.27 16.72
CA LEU A 411 33.80 13.95 16.96
C LEU A 411 34.64 13.17 17.97
N VAL A 412 33.98 12.59 18.97
CA VAL A 412 34.57 11.70 19.97
C VAL A 412 33.73 10.44 20.05
N GLU A 413 34.38 9.28 20.03
CA GLU A 413 33.72 7.99 20.23
C GLU A 413 33.58 7.72 21.75
N ILE A 414 32.35 7.82 22.26
CA ILE A 414 32.04 7.61 23.68
C ILE A 414 31.80 6.14 24.03
N SER A 415 31.58 5.26 23.04
CA SER A 415 31.53 3.81 23.25
C SER A 415 32.86 3.24 23.76
N GLN A 416 34.00 3.84 23.39
CA GLN A 416 35.33 3.39 23.82
C GLN A 416 35.61 3.62 25.32
N LEU A 417 34.76 4.38 26.00
CA LEU A 417 34.87 4.63 27.44
C LEU A 417 34.34 3.42 28.22
N GLY A 418 35.08 2.32 28.16
CA GLY A 418 34.86 1.10 28.96
C GLY A 418 33.87 0.09 28.39
N MET A 419 33.20 0.35 27.25
CA MET A 419 32.12 -0.50 26.72
C MET A 419 32.19 -0.74 25.20
N SER A 420 33.39 -0.67 24.59
CA SER A 420 33.54 -0.80 23.14
C SER A 420 33.02 -2.13 22.60
N ASP A 421 33.30 -3.24 23.29
CA ASP A 421 32.86 -4.58 22.87
C ASP A 421 31.35 -4.74 23.00
N PHE A 422 30.76 -4.23 24.10
CA PHE A 422 29.32 -4.24 24.33
C PHE A 422 28.57 -3.51 23.20
N PHE A 423 28.97 -2.27 22.88
CA PHE A 423 28.27 -1.49 21.86
C PHE A 423 28.46 -2.06 20.45
N ARG A 424 29.66 -2.58 20.13
CA ARG A 424 29.91 -3.24 18.85
C ARG A 424 28.92 -4.38 18.61
N ASP A 425 28.73 -5.22 19.62
CA ASP A 425 27.90 -6.41 19.48
C ASP A 425 26.40 -6.08 19.64
N ALA A 426 26.03 -5.17 20.54
CA ALA A 426 24.65 -4.73 20.74
C ALA A 426 24.10 -3.99 19.52
N LEU A 427 24.87 -3.06 18.94
CA LEU A 427 24.45 -2.32 17.74
C LEU A 427 24.38 -3.24 16.52
N ALA A 428 25.27 -4.22 16.36
CA ALA A 428 25.19 -5.18 15.26
C ALA A 428 23.89 -6.02 15.27
N LYS A 429 23.26 -6.17 16.44
CA LYS A 429 22.01 -6.92 16.66
C LYS A 429 20.78 -6.05 16.86
N SER A 430 20.93 -4.72 16.82
CA SER A 430 19.80 -3.82 17.01
C SER A 430 18.86 -3.85 15.80
N ASP A 431 17.57 -3.77 16.05
CA ASP A 431 16.53 -3.44 15.07
C ASP A 431 16.25 -1.93 15.10
N GLU A 432 16.31 -1.31 16.29
CA GLU A 432 16.05 0.12 16.49
C GLU A 432 16.92 0.70 17.61
N VAL A 433 17.36 1.95 17.44
CA VAL A 433 18.19 2.67 18.41
C VAL A 433 17.59 4.06 18.65
N ILE A 434 17.33 4.39 19.92
CA ILE A 434 16.60 5.59 20.33
C ILE A 434 17.41 6.36 21.37
N GLY A 435 17.83 7.57 21.03
CA GLY A 435 18.56 8.47 21.92
C GLY A 435 17.63 9.53 22.54
N SER A 436 17.89 9.90 23.79
CA SER A 436 17.27 11.04 24.46
C SER A 436 18.20 11.63 25.50
N TYR A 437 17.99 12.89 25.89
CA TYR A 437 18.80 13.56 26.91
C TYR A 437 17.93 13.98 28.09
N ASP A 438 18.29 13.50 29.28
CA ASP A 438 17.71 13.88 30.56
C ASP A 438 18.47 15.08 31.13
N GLU A 439 17.85 16.26 31.07
CA GLU A 439 18.44 17.50 31.58
C GLU A 439 18.49 17.54 33.11
N TYR A 440 17.55 16.87 33.79
CA TYR A 440 17.48 16.86 35.25
C TYR A 440 18.70 16.16 35.85
N ASN A 441 19.06 15.00 35.32
CA ASN A 441 20.22 14.23 35.75
C ASN A 441 21.48 14.47 34.90
N SER A 442 21.39 15.26 33.83
CA SER A 442 22.47 15.48 32.85
C SER A 442 22.98 14.18 32.18
N LEU A 443 22.05 13.29 31.81
CA LEU A 443 22.35 11.96 31.26
C LEU A 443 21.90 11.83 29.80
N TYR A 444 22.77 11.30 28.94
CA TYR A 444 22.37 10.80 27.63
C TYR A 444 21.87 9.36 27.76
N ASN A 445 20.59 9.13 27.49
CA ASN A 445 19.94 7.83 27.53
C ASN A 445 19.86 7.23 26.13
N LEU A 446 20.40 6.02 25.96
CA LEU A 446 20.38 5.28 24.72
C LEU A 446 19.61 3.96 24.91
N THR A 447 18.49 3.82 24.22
CA THR A 447 17.70 2.60 24.19
C THR A 447 17.99 1.84 22.91
N ILE A 448 18.46 0.61 23.02
CA ILE A 448 18.77 -0.29 21.90
C ILE A 448 17.77 -1.44 21.96
N ILE A 449 17.02 -1.64 20.89
CA ILE A 449 16.00 -2.69 20.77
C ILE A 449 16.48 -3.67 19.69
N GLY A 450 16.39 -4.98 19.94
CA GLY A 450 16.89 -5.99 19.01
C GLY A 450 16.78 -7.41 19.56
N LYS A 451 17.03 -8.41 18.72
CA LYS A 451 16.79 -9.82 19.06
C LYS A 451 18.07 -10.60 19.34
N GLY A 452 17.94 -11.62 20.19
CA GLY A 452 19.01 -12.59 20.45
C GLY A 452 20.12 -12.06 21.35
N PHE A 453 19.87 -11.00 22.12
CA PHE A 453 20.81 -10.43 23.07
C PHE A 453 21.23 -11.40 24.19
N SER A 454 20.30 -12.23 24.68
CA SER A 454 20.56 -13.22 25.74
C SER A 454 21.43 -14.41 25.31
N GLY A 455 21.71 -14.55 24.00
CA GLY A 455 22.52 -15.65 23.46
C GLY A 455 24.02 -15.38 23.39
N PHE A 456 24.49 -14.17 23.70
CA PHE A 456 25.89 -13.76 23.56
C PHE A 456 26.47 -13.22 24.86
N LYS A 457 27.72 -13.59 25.13
CA LYS A 457 28.40 -13.26 26.40
C LYS A 457 28.44 -11.77 26.69
N ASP A 458 28.67 -10.94 25.68
CA ASP A 458 28.92 -9.51 25.87
C ASP A 458 27.62 -8.69 25.96
N THR A 459 26.50 -9.20 25.43
CA THR A 459 25.19 -8.53 25.45
C THR A 459 24.18 -9.16 26.40
N ASN A 460 24.50 -10.28 27.06
CA ASN A 460 23.61 -10.92 28.02
C ASN A 460 23.65 -10.22 29.39
N VAL A 461 23.25 -8.95 29.40
CA VAL A 461 23.19 -8.07 30.58
C VAL A 461 21.81 -7.43 30.70
N ALA A 462 21.39 -7.05 31.91
CA ALA A 462 20.13 -6.35 32.15
C ALA A 462 18.88 -7.01 31.51
N THR A 463 18.17 -6.29 30.65
CA THR A 463 16.90 -6.66 30.00
C THR A 463 17.12 -7.45 28.68
N ALA A 464 18.26 -8.14 28.53
CA ALA A 464 18.60 -8.91 27.33
C ALA A 464 17.51 -9.92 26.91
N THR A 465 16.84 -10.54 27.88
CA THR A 465 15.72 -11.48 27.67
C THR A 465 14.47 -10.80 27.13
N ASP A 466 14.29 -9.50 27.44
CA ASP A 466 13.18 -8.68 26.98
C ASP A 466 13.46 -8.00 25.62
N GLU A 467 14.57 -8.35 24.96
CA GLU A 467 14.96 -7.86 23.63
C GLU A 467 15.23 -6.33 23.57
N TYR A 468 15.70 -5.74 24.68
CA TYR A 468 16.18 -4.34 24.69
C TYR A 468 17.20 -4.07 25.79
N PHE A 469 17.89 -2.92 25.69
CA PHE A 469 18.63 -2.28 26.77
C PHE A 469 18.35 -0.79 26.77
N THR A 470 18.33 -0.17 27.94
CA THR A 470 18.47 1.29 28.07
C THR A 470 19.71 1.57 28.91
N ILE A 471 20.62 2.39 28.41
CA ILE A 471 21.89 2.69 29.06
C ILE A 471 22.16 4.19 29.06
N SER A 472 22.69 4.71 30.17
CA SER A 472 22.93 6.14 30.37
C SER A 472 24.42 6.48 30.34
N PHE A 473 24.79 7.51 29.58
CA PHE A 473 26.11 8.14 29.61
C PHE A 473 26.06 9.43 30.43
N ASP A 474 27.00 9.58 31.36
CA ASP A 474 27.15 10.76 32.20
C ASP A 474 28.39 11.56 31.74
N GLU A 475 28.15 12.80 31.32
CA GLU A 475 29.20 13.72 30.88
C GLU A 475 30.17 14.10 32.00
N SER A 476 29.69 14.18 33.24
CA SER A 476 30.49 14.55 34.41
C SER A 476 31.43 13.43 34.84
N ALA A 477 30.93 12.18 34.81
CA ALA A 477 31.72 10.98 35.09
C ALA A 477 32.57 10.52 33.91
N GLN A 478 32.31 11.03 32.70
CA GLN A 478 32.93 10.59 31.44
C GLN A 478 32.81 9.08 31.23
N GLY A 479 31.62 8.51 31.49
CA GLY A 479 31.41 7.08 31.43
C GLY A 479 29.94 6.66 31.37
N TRP A 480 29.73 5.39 31.04
CA TRP A 480 28.43 4.74 31.03
C TRP A 480 28.09 4.28 32.45
N THR A 481 27.08 4.90 33.07
CA THR A 481 26.89 4.82 34.54
C THR A 481 25.87 3.79 34.98
N SER A 482 24.87 3.48 34.16
CA SER A 482 23.81 2.53 34.55
C SER A 482 23.00 1.99 33.39
N PHE A 483 22.52 0.75 33.56
CA PHE A 483 21.41 0.18 32.80
C PHE A 483 20.08 0.55 33.46
N LYS A 484 19.06 0.85 32.65
CA LYS A 484 17.72 1.24 33.09
C LYS A 484 16.70 0.21 32.61
N SER A 485 15.68 -0.03 33.44
CA SER A 485 14.60 -1.00 33.17
C SER A 485 13.43 -0.43 32.37
N PHE A 486 13.51 0.83 31.91
CA PHE A 486 12.48 1.41 31.05
C PHE A 486 12.88 1.31 29.57
N LYS A 487 11.94 0.91 28.72
CA LYS A 487 12.06 0.92 27.25
C LYS A 487 11.37 2.16 26.69
N GLN A 488 12.12 3.22 26.37
CA GLN A 488 11.53 4.45 25.82
C GLN A 488 11.21 4.30 24.32
N GLU A 489 10.09 4.87 23.85
CA GLU A 489 9.79 5.07 22.42
C GLU A 489 10.40 6.39 21.89
N GLY A 490 10.76 7.28 22.81
CA GLY A 490 11.37 8.58 22.61
C GLY A 490 11.44 9.32 23.94
N GLY A 491 12.25 10.36 24.03
CA GLY A 491 12.36 11.16 25.24
C GLY A 491 12.77 12.59 24.95
N LEU A 492 12.33 13.51 25.80
CA LEU A 492 12.68 14.92 25.74
C LEU A 492 12.68 15.52 27.14
N SER A 493 13.42 16.59 27.30
CA SER A 493 13.37 17.40 28.52
C SER A 493 12.67 18.73 28.22
N LEU A 494 11.85 19.19 29.16
CA LEU A 494 11.20 20.50 29.11
C LEU A 494 11.31 21.14 30.49
N ASN A 495 11.89 22.34 30.57
CA ASN A 495 12.07 23.08 31.83
C ASN A 495 12.74 22.25 32.93
N ASN A 496 13.79 21.49 32.59
CA ASN A 496 14.50 20.60 33.52
C ASN A 496 13.67 19.42 34.06
N THR A 497 12.52 19.12 33.46
CA THR A 497 11.76 17.90 33.72
C THR A 497 11.92 16.95 32.53
N TYR A 498 12.28 15.71 32.80
CA TYR A 498 12.51 14.69 31.78
C TYR A 498 11.26 13.86 31.55
N TYR A 499 10.90 13.69 30.28
CA TYR A 499 9.75 12.91 29.86
C TYR A 499 10.15 11.85 28.85
N THR A 500 9.53 10.67 28.95
CA THR A 500 9.59 9.65 27.89
C THR A 500 8.21 9.27 27.41
N PHE A 501 8.17 8.64 26.23
CA PHE A 501 6.95 8.10 25.65
C PHE A 501 6.92 6.58 25.78
N ASN A 502 5.74 6.05 26.14
CA ASN A 502 5.45 4.62 26.10
C ASN A 502 3.98 4.42 25.70
N SER A 503 3.74 3.61 24.66
CA SER A 503 2.44 3.43 23.99
C SER A 503 1.78 4.76 23.61
N GLY A 504 2.58 5.73 23.15
CA GLY A 504 2.12 7.08 22.80
C GLY A 504 1.68 7.98 23.97
N LYS A 505 1.81 7.52 25.21
CA LYS A 505 1.55 8.34 26.41
C LYS A 505 2.84 8.98 26.92
N LEU A 506 2.71 10.20 27.45
CA LEU A 506 3.79 10.92 28.10
C LEU A 506 3.96 10.43 29.54
N TRP A 507 5.20 10.15 29.94
CA TRP A 507 5.58 9.74 31.29
C TRP A 507 6.63 10.68 31.84
N GLU A 508 6.33 11.28 32.98
CA GLU A 508 7.26 12.12 33.73
C GLU A 508 8.22 11.24 34.54
N HIS A 509 9.51 11.56 34.47
CA HIS A 509 10.54 10.95 35.32
C HIS A 509 10.88 11.89 36.47
N ASN A 510 11.41 11.31 37.55
CA ASN A 510 11.82 12.02 38.76
C ASN A 510 10.65 12.65 39.57
N ASP A 511 9.43 12.14 39.42
CA ASP A 511 8.29 12.52 40.26
C ASP A 511 8.43 11.91 41.67
N GLU A 512 8.48 12.76 42.71
CA GLU A 512 8.63 12.33 44.11
C GLU A 512 7.35 11.76 44.73
N THR A 513 6.20 11.85 44.04
CA THR A 513 4.90 11.38 44.55
C THR A 513 4.63 9.90 44.27
N VAL A 514 5.47 9.26 43.45
CA VAL A 514 5.38 7.85 43.09
C VAL A 514 6.55 7.06 43.66
N ASN A 515 6.39 5.73 43.74
CA ASN A 515 7.49 4.86 44.17
C ASN A 515 8.65 4.95 43.18
N ARG A 516 9.88 4.94 43.69
CA ARG A 516 11.08 4.86 42.84
C ARG A 516 11.18 3.49 42.17
N ASN A 517 11.90 3.42 41.05
CA ASN A 517 12.07 2.21 40.24
C ASN A 517 10.77 1.59 39.71
N THR A 518 9.69 2.36 39.67
CA THR A 518 8.49 2.01 38.90
C THR A 518 8.49 2.81 37.62
N PHE A 519 8.54 2.14 36.48
CA PHE A 519 8.47 2.79 35.17
C PHE A 519 7.21 2.35 34.45
N TYR A 520 6.52 3.29 33.81
CA TYR A 520 5.34 3.01 32.98
C TYR A 520 4.19 2.25 33.67
N GLY A 521 4.05 2.41 34.99
CA GLY A 521 3.05 1.72 35.80
C GLY A 521 3.37 0.26 36.12
N ALA A 522 4.57 -0.22 35.79
CA ALA A 522 5.07 -1.52 36.22
C ALA A 522 5.37 -1.54 37.73
N ALA A 523 5.39 -2.74 38.31
CA ALA A 523 5.83 -2.94 39.69
C ALA A 523 7.28 -2.48 39.88
N ALA A 524 7.67 -2.18 41.12
CA ALA A 524 9.02 -1.73 41.43
C ALA A 524 10.03 -2.81 41.04
N ALA A 525 11.01 -2.44 40.23
CA ALA A 525 12.12 -3.32 39.87
C ALA A 525 13.21 -3.28 40.95
N GLU A 526 13.85 -4.42 41.18
CA GLU A 526 15.03 -4.51 42.03
C GLU A 526 16.20 -3.75 41.39
N SER A 527 17.00 -3.07 42.22
CA SER A 527 18.23 -2.42 41.80
C SER A 527 19.41 -3.25 42.26
N TYR A 528 20.28 -3.61 41.34
CA TYR A 528 21.54 -4.26 41.63
C TYR A 528 22.68 -3.41 41.06
N VAL A 529 23.85 -3.51 41.68
CA VAL A 529 25.08 -2.90 41.21
C VAL A 529 26.07 -4.03 41.02
N GLU A 530 26.51 -4.24 39.78
CA GLU A 530 27.55 -5.20 39.46
C GLU A 530 28.85 -4.45 39.12
N PRO A 531 29.79 -4.32 40.06
CA PRO A 531 31.06 -3.67 39.78
C PRO A 531 32.00 -4.60 39.02
N ILE A 532 32.36 -4.24 37.78
CA ILE A 532 33.40 -4.95 37.02
C ILE A 532 34.77 -4.37 37.39
N LEU A 533 35.50 -5.06 38.27
CA LEU A 533 36.80 -4.61 38.78
C LEU A 533 37.96 -5.18 37.95
N ASN A 534 38.03 -4.85 36.65
CA ASN A 534 39.03 -5.45 35.74
C ASN A 534 40.35 -4.66 35.57
N ASP A 535 40.51 -3.52 36.25
CA ASP A 535 41.73 -2.69 36.11
C ASP A 535 43.01 -3.48 36.42
N ALA A 536 44.04 -3.38 35.58
CA ALA A 536 45.21 -4.28 35.61
C ALA A 536 44.83 -5.79 35.66
N PRO A 537 44.24 -6.35 34.59
CA PRO A 537 43.72 -7.73 34.57
C PRO A 537 44.81 -8.81 34.73
N SER A 538 46.08 -8.44 34.61
CA SER A 538 47.24 -9.28 34.90
C SER A 538 47.55 -9.40 36.40
N THR A 539 46.85 -8.65 37.25
CA THR A 539 47.02 -8.69 38.71
C THR A 539 45.82 -9.34 39.38
N VAL A 540 46.12 -10.29 40.25
CA VAL A 540 45.16 -10.93 41.14
C VAL A 540 44.69 -9.91 42.17
N LYS A 541 43.38 -9.69 42.28
CA LYS A 541 42.80 -8.70 43.19
C LYS A 541 42.34 -9.35 44.48
N THR A 542 42.73 -8.76 45.61
CA THR A 542 42.25 -9.16 46.95
C THR A 542 41.69 -7.93 47.65
N PHE A 543 40.49 -8.07 48.22
CA PHE A 543 39.79 -6.98 48.91
C PHE A 543 39.71 -7.31 50.40
N ASN A 544 40.25 -6.43 51.25
CA ASN A 544 40.20 -6.61 52.71
C ASN A 544 38.84 -6.17 53.30
N ASN A 545 38.20 -5.17 52.69
CA ASN A 545 36.90 -4.65 53.07
C ASN A 545 36.23 -4.03 51.84
N VAL A 546 34.91 -4.18 51.74
CA VAL A 546 34.07 -3.49 50.76
C VAL A 546 33.02 -2.72 51.55
N SER A 547 33.13 -1.40 51.57
CA SER A 547 32.16 -0.50 52.19
C SER A 547 31.46 0.28 51.09
N TYR A 548 30.14 0.42 51.19
CA TYR A 548 29.39 1.38 50.38
C TYR A 548 29.02 2.60 51.23
N GLU A 549 28.92 3.75 50.59
CA GLU A 549 28.32 4.95 51.14
C GLU A 549 27.05 5.24 50.34
N GLY A 550 25.90 5.23 51.00
CA GLY A 550 24.61 5.38 50.33
C GLY A 550 23.43 5.26 51.29
N THR A 551 22.22 5.24 50.74
CA THR A 551 20.99 4.98 51.50
C THR A 551 21.00 3.57 52.10
N SER A 552 20.52 3.40 53.33
CA SER A 552 20.47 2.10 54.01
C SER A 552 19.62 1.08 53.24
N GLY A 553 20.06 -0.18 53.17
CA GLY A 553 19.28 -1.28 52.57
C GLY A 553 19.96 -1.98 51.39
N TRP A 554 21.17 -1.56 50.99
CA TRP A 554 21.98 -2.37 50.08
C TRP A 554 22.62 -3.52 50.86
N GLU A 555 22.34 -4.74 50.42
CA GLU A 555 22.92 -5.98 50.92
C GLU A 555 23.93 -6.50 49.89
N LEU A 556 25.09 -6.96 50.35
CA LEU A 556 26.08 -7.62 49.49
C LEU A 556 25.78 -9.12 49.49
N ASP A 557 25.04 -9.58 48.48
CA ASP A 557 24.66 -10.99 48.36
C ASP A 557 25.86 -11.90 48.09
N PHE A 558 26.77 -11.44 47.20
CA PHE A 558 27.93 -12.20 46.77
C PHE A 558 29.05 -11.32 46.21
N ILE A 559 30.30 -11.72 46.45
CA ILE A 559 31.51 -11.21 45.79
C ILE A 559 32.46 -12.37 45.51
N LYS A 560 33.03 -12.41 44.30
CA LYS A 560 33.98 -13.45 43.85
C LYS A 560 35.21 -12.81 43.26
N THR A 561 36.37 -13.21 43.74
CA THR A 561 37.66 -13.02 43.09
C THR A 561 38.22 -14.37 42.66
N ASP A 562 39.35 -14.35 41.98
CA ASP A 562 40.12 -15.53 41.60
C ASP A 562 40.72 -16.29 42.80
N ILE A 563 40.74 -15.69 44.00
CA ILE A 563 41.27 -16.31 45.24
C ILE A 563 40.18 -16.59 46.29
N SER A 564 39.08 -15.83 46.29
CA SER A 564 38.09 -15.91 47.37
C SER A 564 36.69 -15.58 46.90
N SER A 565 35.69 -16.15 47.57
CA SER A 565 34.31 -15.73 47.46
C SER A 565 33.72 -15.44 48.84
N VAL A 566 32.84 -14.45 48.94
CA VAL A 566 32.06 -14.12 50.13
C VAL A 566 30.59 -14.01 49.71
N GLY A 567 29.68 -14.65 50.45
CA GLY A 567 28.27 -14.79 50.08
C GLY A 567 27.98 -16.03 49.21
N ASP A 568 26.71 -16.23 48.85
CA ASP A 568 26.25 -17.31 47.98
C ASP A 568 26.00 -16.77 46.57
N GLU A 569 26.64 -17.34 45.55
CA GLU A 569 26.48 -16.95 44.14
C GLU A 569 25.00 -17.08 43.72
N PRO A 570 24.31 -16.02 43.24
CA PRO A 570 22.92 -16.12 42.81
C PRO A 570 22.81 -17.06 41.61
N ALA A 571 22.32 -18.27 41.84
CA ALA A 571 22.02 -19.23 40.79
C ALA A 571 20.58 -19.02 40.31
N LEU A 572 20.36 -19.12 39.00
CA LEU A 572 19.04 -19.47 38.47
C LEU A 572 18.63 -20.79 39.12
N GLU A 573 17.62 -20.75 40.00
CA GLU A 573 17.19 -21.95 40.68
C GLU A 573 16.43 -22.87 39.73
N ASN A 574 17.05 -24.02 39.46
CA ASN A 574 16.47 -25.05 38.64
C ASN A 574 15.36 -25.76 39.44
N TYR A 575 14.13 -25.66 38.95
CA TYR A 575 13.03 -26.50 39.40
C TYR A 575 13.01 -27.78 38.59
N TYR A 576 12.73 -28.89 39.25
CA TYR A 576 12.70 -30.20 38.62
C TYR A 576 11.29 -30.77 38.71
N GLU A 577 10.79 -31.27 37.58
CA GLU A 577 9.48 -31.90 37.51
C GLU A 577 9.56 -33.31 38.13
N ILE A 578 8.82 -33.52 39.22
CA ILE A 578 8.68 -34.84 39.85
C ILE A 578 7.30 -35.38 39.53
N THR A 579 7.25 -36.53 38.87
CA THR A 579 5.99 -37.19 38.46
C THR A 579 5.81 -38.51 39.19
N LEU A 580 4.62 -38.77 39.73
CA LEU A 580 4.22 -40.11 40.19
C LEU A 580 3.52 -40.92 39.10
N GLN A 581 3.88 -42.19 39.01
CA GLN A 581 3.23 -43.17 38.15
C GLN A 581 2.84 -44.42 38.96
N LEU A 582 1.75 -45.10 38.59
CA LEU A 582 1.38 -46.39 39.17
C LEU A 582 1.83 -47.56 38.28
N SER A 583 2.08 -48.72 38.88
CA SER A 583 2.30 -50.04 38.25
C SER A 583 1.74 -51.18 39.12
N GLY A 584 1.82 -52.46 38.74
CA GLY A 584 1.35 -53.62 39.51
C GLY A 584 -0.02 -54.19 39.12
N ALA A 585 -0.67 -54.92 40.03
CA ALA A 585 -1.96 -55.62 39.80
C ALA A 585 -3.08 -54.64 39.39
N ALA A 586 -3.01 -53.42 39.92
CA ALA A 586 -3.89 -52.31 39.56
C ALA A 586 -3.22 -51.32 38.59
N ASN A 587 -2.41 -51.82 37.64
CA ASN A 587 -1.57 -51.09 36.65
C ASN A 587 -2.22 -49.89 35.94
N ASN A 588 -3.53 -49.75 36.05
CA ASN A 588 -4.32 -48.82 35.29
C ASN A 588 -5.23 -47.92 36.13
N SER A 589 -5.09 -48.00 37.44
CA SER A 589 -5.71 -47.06 38.38
C SER A 589 -5.25 -45.63 38.08
N ILE A 590 -6.14 -44.66 38.23
CA ILE A 590 -5.85 -43.24 38.02
C ILE A 590 -5.54 -42.58 39.38
N ILE A 591 -4.47 -41.79 39.46
CA ILE A 591 -4.25 -40.86 40.58
C ILE A 591 -5.20 -39.67 40.37
N SER A 592 -6.22 -39.52 41.21
CA SER A 592 -7.08 -38.33 41.18
C SER A 592 -6.39 -37.17 41.90
N GLY A 593 -6.00 -36.13 41.16
CA GLY A 593 -5.28 -34.96 41.69
C GLY A 593 -4.03 -34.62 40.89
N GLU A 594 -3.24 -33.67 41.38
CA GLU A 594 -1.99 -33.23 40.75
C GLU A 594 -0.91 -34.32 40.91
N LYS A 595 -0.47 -34.92 39.79
CA LYS A 595 0.47 -36.05 39.75
C LYS A 595 1.93 -35.63 39.49
N SER A 596 2.13 -34.40 39.03
CA SER A 596 3.44 -33.82 38.70
C SER A 596 3.59 -32.53 39.48
N ILE A 597 4.70 -32.37 40.20
CA ILE A 597 5.00 -31.19 41.02
C ILE A 597 6.39 -30.69 40.64
N PHE A 598 6.53 -29.39 40.44
CA PHE A 598 7.84 -28.75 40.34
C PHE A 598 8.36 -28.43 41.74
N ALA A 599 9.57 -28.87 42.06
CA ALA A 599 10.18 -28.59 43.35
C ALA A 599 11.69 -28.35 43.23
N LYS A 600 12.22 -27.59 44.17
CA LYS A 600 13.65 -27.29 44.27
C LYS A 600 14.40 -28.51 44.79
N GLN A 601 15.67 -28.68 44.41
CA GLN A 601 16.50 -29.74 44.99
C GLN A 601 16.51 -29.64 46.52
N GLY A 602 16.20 -30.74 47.21
CA GLY A 602 16.11 -30.82 48.67
C GLY A 602 14.73 -30.54 49.26
N GLU A 603 13.78 -30.03 48.47
CA GLU A 603 12.41 -29.80 48.90
C GLU A 603 11.62 -31.11 48.98
N VAL A 604 10.75 -31.24 49.99
CA VAL A 604 9.93 -32.44 50.18
C VAL A 604 8.56 -32.21 49.54
N VAL A 605 8.25 -32.99 48.51
CA VAL A 605 6.93 -33.05 47.88
C VAL A 605 6.12 -34.22 48.43
N GLN A 606 4.80 -34.04 48.57
CA GLN A 606 3.91 -35.04 49.16
C GLN A 606 2.64 -35.23 48.34
N TRP A 607 2.16 -36.47 48.26
CA TRP A 607 0.91 -36.85 47.61
C TRP A 607 0.05 -37.69 48.54
N VAL A 608 -1.24 -37.39 48.59
CA VAL A 608 -2.23 -38.22 49.27
C VAL A 608 -2.94 -39.08 48.22
N ILE A 609 -2.69 -40.39 48.24
CA ILE A 609 -3.28 -41.33 47.30
C ILE A 609 -4.44 -42.05 47.98
N THR A 610 -5.64 -41.96 47.40
CA THR A 610 -6.83 -42.66 47.92
C THR A 610 -7.20 -43.81 46.99
N ALA A 611 -7.12 -45.05 47.46
CA ALA A 611 -7.66 -46.22 46.78
C ALA A 611 -9.13 -46.39 47.12
N LYS A 612 -9.96 -46.57 46.10
CA LYS A 612 -11.41 -46.78 46.22
C LYS A 612 -11.80 -48.14 45.65
N PRO A 613 -12.74 -48.86 46.28
CA PRO A 613 -13.22 -50.13 45.76
C PRO A 613 -14.09 -49.92 44.51
N LYS A 614 -14.13 -50.91 43.62
CA LYS A 614 -14.88 -50.88 42.34
C LYS A 614 -16.36 -50.50 42.51
N ASN A 615 -17.00 -50.99 43.56
CA ASN A 615 -18.35 -50.62 44.00
C ASN A 615 -18.56 -51.12 45.44
N ALA A 616 -19.78 -50.92 45.99
CA ALA A 616 -20.14 -51.32 47.36
C ALA A 616 -20.04 -52.84 47.62
N ASP A 617 -20.07 -53.68 46.58
CA ASP A 617 -19.93 -55.14 46.70
C ASP A 617 -18.46 -55.60 46.77
N PHE A 618 -17.50 -54.69 46.54
CA PHE A 618 -16.06 -54.96 46.57
C PHE A 618 -15.34 -54.11 47.63
N GLU A 619 -16.00 -53.84 48.77
CA GLU A 619 -15.42 -53.05 49.86
C GLU A 619 -14.09 -53.63 50.35
N PHE A 620 -13.19 -52.76 50.82
CA PHE A 620 -11.95 -53.20 51.45
C PHE A 620 -12.24 -53.64 52.89
N ASP A 621 -11.81 -54.86 53.24
CA ASP A 621 -12.01 -55.50 54.54
C ASP A 621 -10.79 -55.31 55.48
N ALA A 622 -9.61 -55.07 54.91
CA ALA A 622 -8.38 -54.85 55.65
C ALA A 622 -7.56 -53.68 55.08
N ILE A 623 -6.80 -53.00 55.97
CA ILE A 623 -5.86 -51.93 55.57
C ILE A 623 -4.72 -52.41 54.66
N THR A 624 -4.56 -53.73 54.51
CA THR A 624 -3.58 -54.40 53.65
C THR A 624 -4.16 -54.90 52.33
N ASP A 625 -5.47 -54.71 52.08
CA ASP A 625 -6.09 -55.18 50.82
C ASP A 625 -5.51 -54.47 49.59
N VAL A 626 -5.07 -53.23 49.78
CA VAL A 626 -4.23 -52.50 48.82
C VAL A 626 -2.92 -52.15 49.51
N THR A 627 -1.81 -52.39 48.83
CA THR A 627 -0.45 -52.02 49.26
C THR A 627 0.20 -51.20 48.16
N LEU A 628 0.97 -50.18 48.54
CA LEU A 628 1.79 -49.40 47.62
C LEU A 628 3.26 -49.61 47.97
N SER A 629 4.09 -49.85 46.96
CA SER A 629 5.54 -49.99 47.09
C SER A 629 6.22 -49.20 45.98
N GLY A 630 7.36 -48.57 46.23
CA GLY A 630 8.05 -47.76 45.22
C GLY A 630 9.48 -47.46 45.65
N SER A 631 10.39 -47.37 44.68
CA SER A 631 11.79 -47.05 44.96
C SER A 631 12.01 -45.53 44.95
N GLY A 632 12.79 -45.05 45.92
CA GLY A 632 13.15 -43.63 46.03
C GLY A 632 12.08 -42.74 46.66
N VAL A 633 10.91 -43.26 47.02
CA VAL A 633 9.84 -42.53 47.72
C VAL A 633 9.60 -43.11 49.11
N THR A 634 9.10 -42.30 50.03
CA THR A 634 8.58 -42.76 51.32
C THR A 634 7.08 -42.96 51.20
N ILE A 635 6.57 -44.12 51.61
CA ILE A 635 5.14 -44.45 51.56
C ILE A 635 4.67 -44.78 52.96
N GLN A 636 3.73 -43.99 53.47
CA GLN A 636 3.05 -44.26 54.73
C GLN A 636 1.78 -45.07 54.45
N THR A 637 1.70 -46.26 55.03
CA THR A 637 0.55 -47.14 54.90
C THR A 637 -0.66 -46.62 55.70
N PRO A 638 -1.90 -46.88 55.24
CA PRO A 638 -3.12 -46.48 55.95
C PRO A 638 -3.18 -47.12 57.35
N THR A 639 -3.65 -46.38 58.35
CA THR A 639 -3.86 -46.90 59.71
C THR A 639 -5.30 -47.36 59.97
N ALA A 640 -6.24 -46.99 59.10
CA ALA A 640 -7.65 -47.38 59.13
C ALA A 640 -8.30 -47.23 57.75
N ILE A 641 -9.36 -47.99 57.50
CA ILE A 641 -10.26 -47.76 56.35
C ILE A 641 -11.20 -46.61 56.70
N THR A 642 -11.23 -45.55 55.88
CA THR A 642 -12.03 -44.34 56.14
C THR A 642 -13.04 -44.12 55.03
N ASN A 643 -14.33 -44.15 55.37
CA ASN A 643 -15.45 -44.02 54.41
C ASN A 643 -15.33 -45.01 53.22
N GLY A 644 -14.93 -46.26 53.51
CA GLY A 644 -14.75 -47.31 52.50
C GLY A 644 -13.49 -47.19 51.63
N ASN A 645 -12.59 -46.24 51.92
CA ASN A 645 -11.37 -46.01 51.14
C ASN A 645 -10.09 -46.23 51.97
N LEU A 646 -9.00 -46.56 51.28
CA LEU A 646 -7.65 -46.64 51.84
C LEU A 646 -6.84 -45.43 51.41
N VAL A 647 -6.21 -44.73 52.36
CA VAL A 647 -5.48 -43.47 52.10
C VAL A 647 -4.01 -43.62 52.45
N PHE A 648 -3.14 -43.40 51.46
CA PHE A 648 -1.70 -43.46 51.56
C PHE A 648 -1.11 -42.05 51.48
N LEU A 649 -0.05 -41.79 52.24
CA LEU A 649 0.77 -40.59 52.05
C LEU A 649 2.09 -41.01 51.41
N VAL A 650 2.39 -40.44 50.25
CA VAL A 650 3.65 -40.65 49.54
C VAL A 650 4.46 -39.37 49.63
N SER A 651 5.76 -39.46 49.88
CA SER A 651 6.65 -38.29 49.97
C SER A 651 7.96 -38.54 49.25
N TYR A 652 8.52 -37.51 48.64
CA TYR A 652 9.82 -37.53 47.96
C TYR A 652 10.60 -36.26 48.25
N THR A 653 11.91 -36.39 48.44
CA THR A 653 12.83 -35.25 48.51
C THR A 653 13.42 -35.02 47.12
N ALA A 654 13.01 -33.92 46.49
CA ALA A 654 13.38 -33.52 45.15
C ALA A 654 14.90 -33.53 44.93
N GLN A 655 15.34 -34.04 43.79
CA GLN A 655 16.73 -34.12 43.39
C GLN A 655 16.97 -33.23 42.17
N ALA A 656 18.24 -33.03 41.78
CA ALA A 656 18.62 -32.17 40.67
C ALA A 656 18.32 -32.75 39.27
N GLN A 657 17.13 -33.33 39.08
CA GLN A 657 16.71 -33.97 37.83
C GLN A 657 15.18 -34.14 37.77
N ASN A 658 14.59 -33.95 36.59
CA ASN A 658 13.22 -34.37 36.35
C ASN A 658 13.14 -35.88 36.52
N ILE A 659 12.23 -36.37 37.36
CA ILE A 659 12.20 -37.77 37.75
C ILE A 659 10.77 -38.28 37.85
N THR A 660 10.56 -39.49 37.30
CA THR A 660 9.30 -40.22 37.45
C THR A 660 9.50 -41.35 38.46
N HIS A 661 8.75 -41.33 39.56
CA HIS A 661 8.70 -42.43 40.50
C HIS A 661 7.52 -43.34 40.22
N THR A 662 7.80 -44.64 40.08
CA THR A 662 6.77 -45.65 39.86
C THR A 662 6.41 -46.33 41.18
N LEU A 663 5.12 -46.29 41.54
CA LEU A 663 4.52 -46.97 42.68
C LEU A 663 3.83 -48.26 42.20
N THR A 664 4.30 -49.41 42.63
CA THR A 664 3.65 -50.70 42.42
C THR A 664 2.52 -50.92 43.42
N VAL A 665 1.31 -51.10 42.90
CA VAL A 665 0.08 -51.47 43.60
C VAL A 665 -0.03 -53.00 43.69
N GLY A 666 -0.13 -53.52 44.91
CA GLY A 666 -0.33 -54.94 45.19
C GLY A 666 -1.31 -55.16 46.35
N GLY A 667 -1.39 -56.38 46.89
CA GLY A 667 -2.38 -56.75 47.92
C GLY A 667 -3.53 -57.58 47.36
N THR A 668 -4.31 -58.19 48.23
CA THR A 668 -5.39 -59.15 47.89
C THR A 668 -6.59 -58.49 47.20
N GLY A 669 -6.82 -57.20 47.43
CA GLY A 669 -7.89 -56.40 46.82
C GLY A 669 -7.43 -55.48 45.68
N ALA A 670 -6.17 -55.57 45.23
CA ALA A 670 -5.63 -54.66 44.21
C ALA A 670 -6.32 -54.79 42.83
N ASP A 671 -6.75 -55.99 42.45
CA ASP A 671 -7.50 -56.23 41.20
C ASP A 671 -8.95 -55.71 41.26
N LEU A 672 -9.39 -55.24 42.43
CA LEU A 672 -10.71 -54.67 42.67
C LEU A 672 -10.73 -53.15 42.51
N ILE A 673 -9.66 -52.56 41.94
CA ILE A 673 -9.53 -51.13 41.58
C ILE A 673 -9.74 -50.97 40.06
N PHE A 674 -10.42 -49.92 39.57
CA PHE A 674 -10.96 -49.87 38.19
C PHE A 674 -10.11 -49.14 37.11
N GLU A 675 -10.18 -49.71 35.88
CA GLU A 675 -9.95 -49.30 34.45
C GLU A 675 -8.57 -49.45 33.75
N ILE A 676 -8.44 -50.27 32.67
CA ILE A 676 -7.21 -50.62 31.89
C ILE A 676 -7.00 -49.88 30.55
N ASN A 677 -5.76 -49.45 30.25
CA ASN A 677 -5.42 -48.60 29.11
C ASN A 677 -4.16 -49.07 28.33
N LEU A 678 -4.24 -49.17 26.98
CA LEU A 678 -3.20 -49.72 26.07
C LEU A 678 -2.05 -48.77 25.69
N LEU A 679 -2.18 -47.45 25.77
CA LEU A 679 -1.07 -46.48 25.64
C LEU A 679 -1.46 -45.22 26.38
N THR A 680 -0.54 -44.68 27.17
CA THR A 680 -0.72 -43.42 27.89
C THR A 680 0.30 -42.39 27.41
N ILE A 681 -0.19 -41.21 27.01
CA ILE A 681 0.64 -40.07 26.60
C ILE A 681 0.39 -38.92 27.58
N SER A 682 1.44 -38.50 28.29
CA SER A 682 1.39 -37.29 29.09
C SER A 682 1.60 -36.08 28.18
N VAL A 683 0.70 -35.11 28.25
CA VAL A 683 0.81 -33.85 27.51
C VAL A 683 1.23 -32.79 28.52
N GLY A 684 2.51 -32.38 28.45
CA GLY A 684 3.03 -31.29 29.25
C GLY A 684 2.73 -29.95 28.58
N ASP A 685 2.38 -28.94 29.37
CA ASP A 685 2.07 -27.60 28.88
C ASP A 685 2.86 -26.48 29.54
N ALA A 686 3.27 -25.53 28.71
CA ALA A 686 3.88 -24.27 29.10
C ALA A 686 3.26 -23.11 28.30
N VAL A 687 1.97 -23.23 27.96
CA VAL A 687 1.25 -22.17 27.25
C VAL A 687 0.82 -21.11 28.25
N THR A 688 1.47 -19.95 28.23
CA THR A 688 1.09 -18.85 29.14
C THR A 688 -0.27 -18.29 28.74
N ASN A 689 -1.15 -18.04 29.73
CA ASN A 689 -2.53 -17.55 29.52
C ASN A 689 -3.43 -18.46 28.67
N GLY A 690 -3.13 -19.76 28.61
CA GLY A 690 -3.98 -20.78 28.00
C GLY A 690 -3.86 -22.12 28.71
N THR A 691 -4.84 -22.98 28.54
CA THR A 691 -4.87 -24.34 29.08
C THR A 691 -4.73 -25.34 27.95
N VAL A 692 -3.90 -26.36 28.13
CA VAL A 692 -3.77 -27.46 27.18
C VAL A 692 -4.55 -28.67 27.67
N SER A 693 -5.32 -29.31 26.79
CA SER A 693 -6.16 -30.44 27.12
C SER A 693 -6.16 -31.50 26.01
N PRO A 694 -6.11 -32.81 26.34
CA PRO A 694 -6.03 -33.35 27.68
C PRO A 694 -4.58 -33.36 28.19
N ALA A 695 -4.36 -33.19 29.51
CA ALA A 695 -3.04 -33.37 30.14
C ALA A 695 -2.56 -34.84 30.11
N LEU A 696 -3.49 -35.77 29.86
CA LEU A 696 -3.23 -37.19 29.72
C LEU A 696 -4.19 -37.78 28.69
N ALA A 697 -3.66 -38.40 27.64
CA ALA A 697 -4.46 -39.11 26.66
C ALA A 697 -4.23 -40.60 26.75
N THR A 698 -5.30 -41.37 26.62
CA THR A 698 -5.24 -42.81 26.80
C THR A 698 -5.99 -43.58 25.71
N TYR A 699 -5.35 -44.64 25.22
CA TYR A 699 -5.82 -45.42 24.09
C TYR A 699 -5.99 -46.87 24.47
N THR A 700 -7.07 -47.51 24.04
CA THR A 700 -7.47 -48.88 24.40
C THR A 700 -7.51 -49.83 23.19
N THR A 701 -7.04 -49.39 22.02
CA THR A 701 -7.03 -50.19 20.78
C THR A 701 -5.72 -50.02 20.02
N ALA A 702 -5.08 -51.12 19.63
CA ALA A 702 -3.84 -51.10 18.82
C ALA A 702 -4.09 -50.63 17.38
N GLY A 703 -3.09 -49.98 16.77
CA GLY A 703 -3.15 -49.47 15.39
C GLY A 703 -3.09 -47.94 15.29
N ALA A 704 -3.45 -47.41 14.12
CA ALA A 704 -3.42 -45.98 13.85
C ALA A 704 -4.49 -45.23 14.65
N ASN A 705 -4.07 -44.22 15.41
CA ASN A 705 -4.91 -43.38 16.25
C ASN A 705 -4.53 -41.90 16.05
N ASN A 706 -5.34 -41.00 16.59
CA ASN A 706 -5.05 -39.56 16.58
C ASN A 706 -5.14 -38.98 18.00
N LEU A 707 -4.12 -38.24 18.41
CA LEU A 707 -4.12 -37.42 19.62
C LEU A 707 -4.53 -36.00 19.27
N ASN A 708 -5.71 -35.60 19.73
CA ASN A 708 -6.18 -34.23 19.60
C ASN A 708 -5.84 -33.48 20.87
N VAL A 709 -4.94 -32.50 20.75
CA VAL A 709 -4.65 -31.55 21.81
C VAL A 709 -5.38 -30.26 21.51
N THR A 710 -6.22 -29.83 22.44
CA THR A 710 -6.90 -28.55 22.43
C THR A 710 -6.12 -27.57 23.29
N ILE A 711 -5.69 -26.47 22.73
CA ILE A 711 -5.21 -25.32 23.49
C ILE A 711 -6.34 -24.30 23.54
N SER A 712 -6.79 -23.98 24.75
CA SER A 712 -7.86 -23.03 25.02
C SER A 712 -7.28 -21.81 25.72
N PRO A 713 -7.39 -20.59 25.15
CA PRO A 713 -6.95 -19.40 25.86
C PRO A 713 -7.86 -19.13 27.07
N ILE A 714 -7.35 -18.39 28.05
CA ILE A 714 -8.23 -17.79 29.08
C ILE A 714 -9.18 -16.77 28.43
N SER A 715 -10.30 -16.46 29.11
CA SER A 715 -11.40 -15.67 28.53
C SER A 715 -11.05 -14.28 28.00
N THR A 716 -9.91 -13.72 28.42
CA THR A 716 -9.40 -12.40 27.99
C THR A 716 -8.40 -12.48 26.85
N HIS A 717 -8.08 -13.67 26.34
CA HIS A 717 -7.02 -13.90 25.36
C HIS A 717 -7.53 -14.74 24.16
N TYR A 718 -6.80 -14.66 23.06
CA TYR A 718 -6.90 -15.54 21.90
C TYR A 718 -5.54 -16.19 21.62
N ILE A 719 -5.50 -17.21 20.79
CA ILE A 719 -4.24 -17.87 20.43
C ILE A 719 -3.88 -17.54 18.99
N ASP A 720 -2.70 -16.94 18.80
CA ASP A 720 -2.06 -16.85 17.49
C ASP A 720 -1.39 -18.20 17.17
N PRO A 721 -1.71 -18.84 16.02
CA PRO A 721 -1.09 -20.11 15.61
C PRO A 721 0.43 -20.05 15.59
N GLY A 722 0.99 -18.90 15.21
CA GLY A 722 2.42 -18.70 15.04
C GLY A 722 3.19 -18.71 16.36
N LEU A 723 2.50 -18.57 17.49
CA LEU A 723 3.11 -18.53 18.84
C LEU A 723 3.03 -19.87 19.58
N ILE A 724 2.42 -20.90 18.98
CA ILE A 724 2.30 -22.24 19.59
C ILE A 724 3.32 -23.20 18.98
N SER A 725 4.05 -23.90 19.85
CA SER A 725 5.04 -24.91 19.48
C SER A 725 4.79 -26.24 20.17
N ALA A 726 5.00 -27.34 19.45
CA ALA A 726 4.89 -28.70 19.99
C ALA A 726 6.24 -29.43 19.93
N ASN A 727 6.71 -29.92 21.08
CA ASN A 727 7.88 -30.79 21.21
C ASN A 727 7.42 -32.25 21.19
N ILE A 728 7.73 -32.94 20.10
CA ILE A 728 7.31 -34.34 19.90
C ILE A 728 8.45 -35.35 20.08
N THR A 729 9.61 -34.92 20.58
CA THR A 729 10.79 -35.78 20.75
C THR A 729 10.54 -36.94 21.73
N GLY A 730 9.61 -36.77 22.67
CA GLY A 730 9.15 -37.81 23.60
C GLY A 730 8.16 -38.82 23.01
N LEU A 731 7.76 -38.67 21.73
CA LEU A 731 6.91 -39.63 21.03
C LEU A 731 7.79 -40.63 20.26
N THR A 732 7.96 -41.83 20.81
CA THR A 732 8.82 -42.88 20.24
C THR A 732 8.32 -43.47 18.91
N GLN A 733 7.08 -43.18 18.48
CA GLN A 733 6.49 -43.65 17.21
C GLN A 733 5.54 -42.63 16.56
N ALA A 734 6.04 -41.43 16.23
CA ALA A 734 5.32 -40.51 15.36
C ALA A 734 5.29 -41.04 13.92
N ALA A 735 4.26 -41.80 13.57
CA ALA A 735 3.97 -42.15 12.18
C ALA A 735 3.52 -40.89 11.41
N ALA A 736 3.80 -40.83 10.10
CA ALA A 736 3.25 -39.81 9.22
C ALA A 736 1.71 -39.82 9.27
N ILE A 737 1.08 -38.64 9.25
CA ILE A 737 -0.36 -38.55 8.96
C ILE A 737 -0.53 -39.11 7.54
N THR A 738 -1.25 -40.21 7.35
CA THR A 738 -1.78 -40.49 6.02
C THR A 738 -3.27 -40.69 6.06
N SER A 739 -3.95 -39.79 5.36
CA SER A 739 -5.05 -40.19 4.48
C SER A 739 -5.01 -39.50 3.10
N SER A 740 -3.99 -38.66 2.80
CA SER A 740 -3.81 -38.11 1.45
C SER A 740 -2.34 -37.88 1.16
N ILE A 741 -1.80 -38.61 0.19
CA ILE A 741 -0.53 -38.26 -0.44
C ILE A 741 -0.76 -36.96 -1.20
N ILE A 742 0.01 -35.91 -0.88
CA ILE A 742 -0.04 -34.68 -1.67
C ILE A 742 0.83 -34.89 -2.89
N THR A 743 0.19 -35.12 -4.03
CA THR A 743 0.89 -35.27 -5.31
C THR A 743 1.20 -33.90 -5.91
N LYS A 744 2.46 -33.73 -6.34
CA LYS A 744 2.95 -32.58 -7.10
C LYS A 744 3.45 -33.10 -8.44
N ASN A 745 2.90 -32.63 -9.54
CA ASN A 745 3.35 -33.01 -10.87
C ASN A 745 4.61 -32.23 -11.21
N VAL A 746 5.66 -32.94 -11.63
CA VAL A 746 6.94 -32.36 -12.03
C VAL A 746 7.08 -32.49 -13.53
N ILE A 747 7.42 -31.40 -14.20
CA ILE A 747 7.88 -31.39 -15.59
C ILE A 747 9.19 -30.61 -15.70
N VAL A 748 9.90 -30.77 -16.82
CA VAL A 748 11.07 -29.98 -17.15
C VAL A 748 10.76 -29.07 -18.33
N ARG A 749 11.02 -27.77 -18.17
CA ARG A 749 10.90 -26.79 -19.25
C ARG A 749 12.21 -26.04 -19.45
N ASN A 750 12.47 -25.63 -20.69
CA ASN A 750 13.63 -24.83 -21.03
C ASN A 750 13.28 -23.33 -20.95
N TYR A 751 13.90 -22.63 -20.01
CA TYR A 751 13.79 -21.16 -19.84
C TYR A 751 15.14 -20.48 -20.10
N GLY A 752 15.81 -20.86 -21.19
CA GLY A 752 17.24 -20.57 -21.44
C GLY A 752 18.19 -21.59 -20.80
N SER A 753 17.66 -22.46 -19.93
CA SER A 753 18.25 -23.73 -19.45
C SER A 753 17.13 -24.61 -18.90
N ASN A 754 17.34 -25.92 -18.82
CA ASN A 754 16.35 -26.86 -18.27
C ASN A 754 16.12 -26.56 -16.78
N LYS A 755 14.86 -26.38 -16.37
CA LYS A 755 14.44 -26.17 -14.98
C LYS A 755 13.23 -27.04 -14.65
N TYR A 756 13.09 -27.42 -13.38
CA TYR A 756 11.85 -28.01 -12.90
C TYR A 756 10.74 -26.96 -12.91
N ALA A 757 9.60 -27.33 -13.49
CA ALA A 757 8.34 -26.66 -13.26
C ALA A 757 7.41 -27.62 -12.50
N ILE A 758 6.85 -27.15 -11.39
CA ILE A 758 6.08 -27.97 -10.46
C ILE A 758 4.74 -27.27 -10.21
N ASP A 759 3.65 -28.03 -10.22
CA ASP A 759 2.30 -27.49 -10.00
C ASP A 759 2.03 -27.13 -8.53
N ASP A 760 1.03 -26.26 -8.32
CA ASP A 760 0.49 -25.96 -7.00
C ASP A 760 -1.04 -26.02 -7.00
N ALA A 761 -1.55 -27.25 -7.10
CA ALA A 761 -2.98 -27.54 -7.13
C ALA A 761 -3.76 -26.96 -5.93
N SER A 762 -3.13 -26.80 -4.76
CA SER A 762 -3.73 -26.16 -3.57
C SER A 762 -4.12 -24.70 -3.78
N ASN A 763 -3.49 -24.02 -4.74
CA ASN A 763 -3.72 -22.61 -5.06
C ASN A 763 -4.29 -22.40 -6.48
N ASN A 764 -4.72 -23.46 -7.17
CA ASN A 764 -5.12 -23.44 -8.58
C ASN A 764 -4.05 -22.84 -9.52
N ILE A 765 -2.76 -23.07 -9.23
CA ILE A 765 -1.65 -22.58 -10.04
C ILE A 765 -1.01 -23.75 -10.80
N ASP A 766 -0.86 -23.59 -12.11
CA ASP A 766 -0.31 -24.61 -13.00
C ASP A 766 1.18 -24.38 -13.32
N TYR A 767 2.01 -25.41 -13.06
CA TYR A 767 3.46 -25.50 -13.34
C TYR A 767 4.30 -24.21 -13.21
N LEU A 768 4.59 -23.81 -11.96
CA LEU A 768 5.50 -22.71 -11.64
C LEU A 768 6.97 -23.12 -11.89
N LYS A 769 7.80 -22.20 -12.40
CA LYS A 769 9.25 -22.40 -12.58
C LYS A 769 9.96 -22.33 -11.23
N GLN A 770 10.68 -23.39 -10.86
CA GLN A 770 11.50 -23.48 -9.63
C GLN A 770 10.80 -22.90 -8.37
N PRO A 771 9.56 -23.32 -8.06
CA PRO A 771 8.81 -22.74 -6.96
C PRO A 771 9.48 -23.07 -5.62
N ILE A 772 9.34 -22.16 -4.65
CA ILE A 772 9.65 -22.51 -3.26
C ILE A 772 8.60 -23.53 -2.81
N LEU A 773 9.03 -24.77 -2.55
CA LEU A 773 8.11 -25.84 -2.16
C LEU A 773 7.76 -25.72 -0.68
N THR A 774 6.51 -25.38 -0.38
CA THR A 774 6.03 -25.34 1.00
C THR A 774 5.69 -26.75 1.50
N LEU A 775 6.46 -27.26 2.46
CA LEU A 775 6.38 -28.63 2.98
C LEU A 775 6.04 -28.61 4.47
N THR A 776 4.90 -29.17 4.84
CA THR A 776 4.42 -29.23 6.23
C THR A 776 4.98 -30.43 6.96
N LYS A 777 5.56 -30.22 8.15
CA LYS A 777 5.96 -31.30 9.06
C LYS A 777 4.74 -32.17 9.42
N GLY A 778 4.91 -33.49 9.33
CA GLY A 778 3.85 -34.49 9.51
C GLY A 778 3.11 -34.93 8.24
N LYS A 779 3.44 -34.40 7.05
CA LYS A 779 2.82 -34.77 5.76
C LYS A 779 3.75 -35.58 4.86
N THR A 780 3.16 -36.30 3.90
CA THR A 780 3.86 -37.04 2.84
C THR A 780 3.60 -36.39 1.49
N TYR A 781 4.67 -36.09 0.76
CA TYR A 781 4.63 -35.48 -0.57
C TYR A 781 5.15 -36.46 -1.63
N LYS A 782 4.43 -36.57 -2.75
CA LYS A 782 4.83 -37.37 -3.92
C LYS A 782 5.04 -36.45 -5.12
N PHE A 783 6.27 -36.36 -5.59
CA PHE A 783 6.65 -35.66 -6.81
C PHE A 783 6.55 -36.63 -7.98
N ASP A 784 5.49 -36.52 -8.76
CA ASP A 784 5.27 -37.32 -9.96
C ASP A 784 6.24 -36.89 -11.06
N GLN A 785 7.14 -37.78 -11.46
CA GLN A 785 8.15 -37.57 -12.50
C GLN A 785 7.85 -38.41 -13.76
N SER A 786 6.59 -38.77 -13.98
CA SER A 786 6.19 -39.65 -15.09
C SER A 786 6.13 -38.96 -16.46
N ASP A 787 6.02 -37.63 -16.48
CA ASP A 787 6.03 -36.86 -17.72
C ASP A 787 7.38 -37.00 -18.45
N SER A 788 7.32 -37.22 -19.77
CA SER A 788 8.49 -37.52 -20.62
C SER A 788 9.59 -36.45 -20.58
N SER A 789 9.25 -35.20 -20.24
CA SER A 789 10.23 -34.12 -20.05
C SER A 789 11.21 -34.38 -18.90
N ASN A 790 10.87 -35.25 -17.94
CA ASN A 790 11.76 -35.61 -16.83
C ASN A 790 12.87 -36.60 -17.21
N SER A 791 12.91 -37.11 -18.44
CA SER A 791 13.95 -38.04 -18.89
C SER A 791 15.34 -37.45 -18.67
N GLY A 792 16.18 -38.13 -17.89
CA GLY A 792 17.53 -37.66 -17.52
C GLY A 792 17.57 -36.59 -16.42
N HIS A 793 16.44 -36.28 -15.78
CA HIS A 793 16.31 -35.22 -14.77
C HIS A 793 15.72 -35.73 -13.42
N PRO A 794 16.42 -36.59 -12.66
CA PRO A 794 15.95 -37.10 -11.37
C PRO A 794 15.91 -36.02 -10.28
N LEU A 795 14.76 -35.85 -9.63
CA LEU A 795 14.58 -34.89 -8.52
C LEU A 795 15.05 -35.51 -7.21
N LYS A 796 15.93 -34.80 -6.50
CA LYS A 796 16.60 -35.23 -5.26
C LYS A 796 16.52 -34.12 -4.21
N PHE A 797 16.75 -34.46 -2.93
CA PHE A 797 16.79 -33.51 -1.82
C PHE A 797 18.20 -33.39 -1.21
N SER A 798 18.55 -32.22 -0.68
CA SER A 798 19.81 -31.97 0.04
C SER A 798 19.63 -30.85 1.05
N THR A 799 20.46 -30.79 2.10
CA THR A 799 20.54 -29.64 3.02
C THR A 799 21.34 -28.46 2.45
N THR A 800 22.04 -28.67 1.33
CA THR A 800 22.84 -27.63 0.65
C THR A 800 22.16 -27.20 -0.64
N SER A 801 22.14 -25.89 -0.91
CA SER A 801 21.60 -25.35 -2.16
C SER A 801 22.30 -25.97 -3.37
N ASN A 802 21.52 -26.35 -4.40
CA ASN A 802 22.00 -27.06 -5.59
C ASN A 802 22.63 -28.45 -5.32
N GLY A 803 22.40 -29.02 -4.13
CA GLY A 803 22.79 -30.37 -3.75
C GLY A 803 24.27 -30.67 -3.99
N THR A 804 24.56 -31.79 -4.65
CA THR A 804 25.93 -32.23 -4.95
C THR A 804 26.69 -31.27 -5.87
N HIS A 805 26.00 -30.49 -6.70
CA HIS A 805 26.63 -29.45 -7.52
C HIS A 805 27.07 -28.24 -6.69
N GLY A 806 26.46 -28.03 -5.52
CA GLY A 806 26.86 -27.02 -4.52
C GLY A 806 27.80 -27.53 -3.44
N GLY A 807 28.36 -28.74 -3.59
CA GLY A 807 29.24 -29.36 -2.59
C GLY A 807 28.53 -30.11 -1.46
N GLY A 808 27.20 -30.26 -1.50
CA GLY A 808 26.42 -31.00 -0.52
C GLY A 808 26.29 -32.50 -0.82
N SER A 809 25.56 -33.22 0.04
CA SER A 809 25.21 -34.65 -0.14
C SER A 809 23.69 -34.84 -0.26
N GLU A 810 23.26 -35.97 -0.86
CA GLU A 810 21.83 -36.33 -0.94
C GLU A 810 21.25 -36.59 0.46
N TYR A 811 20.07 -36.02 0.71
CA TYR A 811 19.25 -36.31 1.88
C TYR A 811 18.34 -37.50 1.58
N THR A 812 18.48 -38.60 2.33
CA THR A 812 17.78 -39.87 2.05
C THR A 812 16.77 -40.27 3.13
N THR A 813 16.80 -39.65 4.30
CA THR A 813 15.90 -39.97 5.42
C THR A 813 14.45 -39.68 5.06
N GLY A 814 13.60 -40.70 5.08
CA GLY A 814 12.18 -40.57 4.73
C GLY A 814 11.89 -40.40 3.23
N VAL A 815 12.90 -40.57 2.36
CA VAL A 815 12.74 -40.44 0.89
C VAL A 815 12.59 -41.82 0.24
N THR A 816 11.67 -41.95 -0.71
CA THR A 816 11.43 -43.16 -1.51
C THR A 816 11.40 -42.82 -2.99
N TYR A 817 12.10 -43.59 -3.81
CA TYR A 817 12.15 -43.44 -5.26
C TYR A 817 11.46 -44.62 -5.95
N ASN A 818 10.72 -44.37 -7.03
CA ASN A 818 10.07 -45.41 -7.81
C ASN A 818 10.14 -45.10 -9.31
N GLY A 819 10.47 -46.11 -10.11
CA GLY A 819 10.57 -45.98 -11.57
C GLY A 819 11.75 -45.11 -12.04
N THR A 820 11.80 -44.87 -13.35
CA THR A 820 12.79 -44.01 -14.00
C THR A 820 12.11 -42.71 -14.44
N PRO A 821 12.61 -41.52 -14.04
CA PRO A 821 12.04 -40.23 -14.46
C PRO A 821 11.86 -40.15 -15.98
N GLY A 822 10.67 -39.71 -16.44
CA GLY A 822 10.28 -39.73 -17.86
C GLY A 822 9.43 -40.93 -18.28
N ASN A 823 9.24 -41.93 -17.41
CA ASN A 823 8.41 -43.11 -17.67
C ASN A 823 7.15 -43.13 -16.78
N ALA A 824 6.08 -43.73 -17.31
CA ALA A 824 4.82 -43.89 -16.58
C ALA A 824 5.01 -44.49 -15.18
N GLY A 825 4.44 -43.84 -14.17
CA GLY A 825 4.49 -44.27 -12.77
C GLY A 825 5.76 -43.88 -12.00
N ALA A 826 6.72 -43.17 -12.61
CA ALA A 826 7.92 -42.72 -11.90
C ALA A 826 7.63 -41.59 -10.91
N TYR A 827 8.20 -41.64 -9.71
CA TYR A 827 8.07 -40.58 -8.70
C TYR A 827 9.21 -40.56 -7.67
N THR A 828 9.33 -39.41 -7.02
CA THR A 828 10.12 -39.19 -5.80
C THR A 828 9.16 -38.83 -4.67
N GLN A 829 9.18 -39.58 -3.56
CA GLN A 829 8.31 -39.34 -2.42
C GLN A 829 9.15 -39.01 -1.18
N ILE A 830 8.68 -38.10 -0.34
CA ILE A 830 9.33 -37.76 0.94
C ILE A 830 8.30 -37.64 2.06
N VAL A 831 8.63 -38.22 3.21
CA VAL A 831 7.94 -38.02 4.48
C VAL A 831 8.63 -36.91 5.23
N ILE A 832 7.90 -35.84 5.54
CA ILE A 832 8.44 -34.71 6.30
C ILE A 832 8.24 -34.97 7.78
N ALA A 833 9.24 -35.59 8.40
CA ALA A 833 9.25 -35.85 9.84
C ALA A 833 9.56 -34.58 10.64
N SER A 834 9.34 -34.61 11.95
CA SER A 834 9.59 -33.46 12.84
C SER A 834 11.05 -32.99 12.86
N ASN A 835 11.98 -33.92 12.73
CA ASN A 835 13.42 -33.68 12.68
C ASN A 835 13.95 -33.44 11.25
N THR A 836 13.08 -33.39 10.23
CA THR A 836 13.52 -33.08 8.87
C THR A 836 14.05 -31.64 8.82
N PRO A 837 15.32 -31.42 8.45
CA PRO A 837 15.93 -30.09 8.39
C PRO A 837 15.37 -29.28 7.21
N THR A 838 15.79 -28.03 7.05
CA THR A 838 15.55 -27.28 5.81
C THR A 838 16.22 -27.99 4.63
N LEU A 839 15.49 -28.15 3.53
CA LEU A 839 15.95 -28.87 2.35
C LEU A 839 15.93 -27.96 1.11
N TYR A 840 16.69 -28.39 0.11
CA TYR A 840 16.67 -27.92 -1.26
C TYR A 840 16.38 -29.11 -2.13
N TYR A 841 15.55 -28.93 -3.15
CA TYR A 841 15.39 -29.94 -4.19
C TYR A 841 16.28 -29.58 -5.38
N TYR A 842 16.89 -30.58 -6.00
CA TYR A 842 17.84 -30.41 -7.10
C TYR A 842 17.78 -31.57 -8.09
N CYS A 843 18.38 -31.39 -9.26
CA CYS A 843 18.59 -32.48 -10.22
C CYS A 843 19.98 -33.06 -9.99
N SER A 844 20.12 -34.38 -9.89
CA SER A 844 21.45 -34.99 -9.69
C SER A 844 22.37 -34.89 -10.91
N ASN A 845 21.79 -34.66 -12.09
CA ASN A 845 22.53 -34.70 -13.35
C ASN A 845 22.88 -33.32 -13.89
N HIS A 846 22.12 -32.28 -13.50
CA HIS A 846 22.21 -30.96 -14.11
C HIS A 846 22.11 -29.86 -13.04
N SER A 847 23.13 -29.01 -13.02
CA SER A 847 23.25 -27.90 -12.07
C SER A 847 22.17 -26.83 -12.28
N GLY A 848 21.63 -26.32 -11.17
CA GLY A 848 20.74 -25.17 -11.15
C GLY A 848 19.30 -25.45 -11.59
N MET A 849 18.86 -26.70 -11.64
CA MET A 849 17.49 -27.06 -12.07
C MET A 849 16.42 -26.92 -10.97
N GLY A 850 16.80 -27.09 -9.71
CA GLY A 850 15.88 -27.12 -8.57
C GLY A 850 15.83 -25.82 -7.77
N GLY A 851 15.31 -25.87 -6.55
CA GLY A 851 15.01 -24.68 -5.74
C GLY A 851 15.00 -24.97 -4.25
N SER A 852 14.54 -24.02 -3.45
CA SER A 852 14.44 -24.15 -1.99
C SER A 852 13.09 -24.73 -1.54
N THR A 853 13.04 -25.28 -0.33
CA THR A 853 11.79 -25.59 0.35
C THR A 853 11.53 -24.58 1.46
N ASN A 854 10.25 -24.36 1.78
CA ASN A 854 9.80 -23.66 2.97
C ASN A 854 9.15 -24.69 3.92
N MET A 855 9.81 -24.96 5.05
CA MET A 855 9.35 -25.99 5.99
C MET A 855 8.38 -25.35 6.98
N ILE A 856 7.10 -25.74 6.94
CA ILE A 856 6.09 -25.21 7.87
C ILE A 856 5.78 -26.21 9.00
N PRO A 857 5.52 -25.74 10.24
CA PRO A 857 5.11 -26.60 11.36
C PRO A 857 3.72 -27.24 11.13
N PHE A 858 3.30 -28.15 12.02
CA PHE A 858 2.06 -28.94 11.90
C PHE A 858 0.79 -28.09 11.64
N ASN A 859 -0.20 -28.66 10.95
CA ASN A 859 -1.49 -27.98 10.71
C ASN A 859 -2.28 -27.83 12.03
N LEU A 860 -2.54 -26.58 12.41
CA LEU A 860 -3.40 -26.18 13.52
C LEU A 860 -4.81 -25.89 12.99
N SER A 861 -5.85 -26.38 13.67
CA SER A 861 -7.25 -26.09 13.33
C SER A 861 -7.87 -25.12 14.35
N TYR A 862 -8.69 -24.19 13.87
CA TYR A 862 -9.37 -23.17 14.70
C TYR A 862 -10.82 -23.56 14.95
N SER A 863 -11.23 -23.62 16.21
CA SER A 863 -12.63 -23.86 16.58
C SER A 863 -12.99 -23.13 17.87
N ALA A 864 -13.97 -22.23 17.81
CA ALA A 864 -14.49 -21.50 18.99
C ALA A 864 -13.39 -20.88 19.86
N SER A 865 -12.45 -20.15 19.24
CA SER A 865 -11.26 -19.54 19.88
C SER A 865 -10.20 -20.52 20.43
N ASN A 866 -10.39 -21.82 20.25
CA ASN A 866 -9.41 -22.85 20.59
C ASN A 866 -8.57 -23.24 19.39
N ILE A 867 -7.36 -23.68 19.68
CA ILE A 867 -6.50 -24.39 18.72
C ILE A 867 -6.64 -25.88 18.94
N ILE A 868 -6.86 -26.62 17.87
CA ILE A 868 -6.83 -28.08 17.90
C ILE A 868 -5.63 -28.54 17.07
N ALA A 869 -4.65 -29.13 17.76
CA ALA A 869 -3.49 -29.78 17.17
C ALA A 869 -3.71 -31.30 17.15
N GLY A 870 -3.70 -31.88 15.95
CA GLY A 870 -3.82 -33.33 15.76
C GLY A 870 -2.46 -33.99 15.57
N PHE A 871 -2.11 -34.93 16.44
CA PHE A 871 -0.89 -35.74 16.36
C PHE A 871 -1.26 -37.18 15.99
N PRO A 872 -0.91 -37.67 14.79
CA PRO A 872 -1.09 -39.08 14.47
C PRO A 872 -0.15 -39.91 15.36
N ILE A 873 -0.67 -40.99 15.91
CA ILE A 873 0.11 -41.93 16.72
C ILE A 873 -0.21 -43.35 16.30
N THR A 874 0.76 -44.25 16.41
CA THR A 874 0.51 -45.68 16.25
C THR A 874 0.60 -46.34 17.61
N VAL A 875 -0.51 -46.91 18.08
CA VAL A 875 -0.60 -47.65 19.35
C VAL A 875 -0.05 -49.06 19.12
N PRO A 876 1.07 -49.43 19.75
CA PRO A 876 1.65 -50.76 19.59
C PRO A 876 0.81 -51.84 20.31
N ALA A 877 1.01 -53.11 19.93
CA ALA A 877 0.37 -54.25 20.60
C ALA A 877 0.87 -54.47 22.06
N SER A 878 1.97 -53.83 22.45
CA SER A 878 2.51 -53.78 23.81
C SER A 878 3.11 -52.39 24.01
N ALA A 879 2.69 -51.65 25.04
CA ALA A 879 2.99 -50.22 25.15
C ALA A 879 3.84 -49.79 26.34
N ALA A 880 4.52 -48.68 26.14
CA ALA A 880 5.24 -47.89 27.14
C ALA A 880 4.68 -46.47 27.14
N ASN A 881 4.88 -45.74 28.24
CA ASN A 881 4.42 -44.35 28.37
C ASN A 881 5.25 -43.41 27.49
N ASN A 882 4.61 -42.41 26.89
CA ASN A 882 5.26 -41.38 26.07
C ASN A 882 4.89 -39.96 26.58
N SER A 883 5.65 -38.96 26.12
CA SER A 883 5.43 -37.56 26.46
C SER A 883 5.35 -36.66 25.22
N LEU A 884 4.48 -35.66 25.29
CA LEU A 884 4.29 -34.61 24.29
C LEU A 884 4.35 -33.25 25.00
N GLY A 885 5.25 -32.36 24.59
CA GLY A 885 5.33 -31.00 25.13
C GLY A 885 4.59 -30.00 24.25
N ILE A 886 3.80 -29.11 24.84
CA ILE A 886 3.14 -27.98 24.17
C ILE A 886 3.58 -26.69 24.87
N SER A 887 4.01 -25.69 24.11
CA SER A 887 4.56 -24.44 24.63
C SER A 887 4.12 -23.25 23.79
N GLY A 888 4.10 -22.06 24.37
CA GLY A 888 3.72 -20.82 23.67
C GLY A 888 3.07 -19.80 24.59
N SER A 889 2.36 -18.84 23.99
CA SER A 889 1.57 -17.86 24.75
C SER A 889 0.27 -17.50 24.03
N ALA A 890 -0.79 -17.25 24.80
CA ALA A 890 -2.00 -16.61 24.31
C ALA A 890 -1.84 -15.08 24.34
N THR A 891 -2.44 -14.40 23.37
CA THR A 891 -2.42 -12.93 23.19
C THR A 891 -3.71 -12.30 23.68
N VAL A 892 -3.66 -11.12 24.29
CA VAL A 892 -4.86 -10.42 24.80
C VAL A 892 -5.85 -10.15 23.66
N LEU A 893 -7.16 -10.35 23.92
CA LEU A 893 -8.22 -10.05 22.95
C LEU A 893 -8.24 -8.55 22.62
N PRO A 894 -8.18 -8.17 21.33
CA PRO A 894 -8.34 -6.78 20.95
C PRO A 894 -9.75 -6.27 21.24
N GLN A 895 -9.84 -4.97 21.49
CA GLN A 895 -11.07 -4.26 21.78
C GLN A 895 -11.61 -3.61 20.50
N LEU A 896 -12.91 -3.79 20.22
CA LEU A 896 -13.60 -3.14 19.12
C LEU A 896 -14.71 -2.23 19.65
N THR A 897 -14.77 -1.01 19.11
CA THR A 897 -15.85 -0.06 19.38
C THR A 897 -16.45 0.41 18.05
N TRP A 898 -17.77 0.33 17.91
CA TRP A 898 -18.49 0.97 16.80
C TRP A 898 -18.84 2.40 17.20
N ALA A 899 -18.24 3.40 16.57
CA ALA A 899 -18.54 4.79 16.85
C ALA A 899 -19.92 5.19 16.32
N THR A 900 -20.54 6.18 16.97
CA THR A 900 -21.81 6.75 16.51
C THR A 900 -21.62 7.40 15.13
N PRO A 901 -22.40 7.00 14.11
CA PRO A 901 -22.32 7.64 12.80
C PRO A 901 -22.86 9.07 12.86
N ALA A 902 -22.39 9.94 11.96
CA ALA A 902 -22.89 11.31 11.84
C ALA A 902 -24.38 11.38 11.45
N SER A 903 -24.91 10.35 10.79
CA SER A 903 -26.33 10.22 10.44
C SER A 903 -26.73 8.74 10.24
N GLY A 904 -28.03 8.46 10.31
CA GLY A 904 -28.57 7.09 10.19
C GLY A 904 -28.50 6.30 11.50
N THR A 905 -29.13 5.13 11.50
CA THR A 905 -29.21 4.21 12.63
C THR A 905 -28.26 3.05 12.39
N LEU A 906 -27.18 2.99 13.17
CA LEU A 906 -26.23 1.88 13.16
C LEU A 906 -26.76 0.73 14.02
N THR A 907 -26.98 -0.42 13.40
CA THR A 907 -27.27 -1.67 14.08
C THR A 907 -25.99 -2.50 14.14
N VAL A 908 -25.44 -2.64 15.33
CA VAL A 908 -24.20 -3.38 15.59
C VAL A 908 -24.49 -4.86 15.86
N PRO A 909 -23.48 -5.76 15.85
CA PRO A 909 -23.66 -7.18 16.13
C PRO A 909 -24.47 -7.44 17.41
N ALA A 910 -25.27 -8.50 17.40
CA ALA A 910 -26.10 -8.89 18.54
C ALA A 910 -25.28 -9.03 19.84
N GLY A 911 -25.76 -8.42 20.92
CA GLY A 911 -25.07 -8.39 22.22
C GLY A 911 -24.05 -7.26 22.39
N THR A 912 -23.91 -6.37 21.40
CA THR A 912 -23.06 -5.17 21.48
C THR A 912 -23.91 -3.90 21.38
N SER A 913 -23.31 -2.73 21.64
CA SER A 913 -23.97 -1.43 21.53
C SER A 913 -23.02 -0.39 20.94
N VAL A 914 -23.57 0.61 20.26
CA VAL A 914 -22.80 1.72 19.70
C VAL A 914 -22.11 2.48 20.82
N ASN A 915 -20.85 2.89 20.61
CA ASN A 915 -19.92 3.48 21.57
C ASN A 915 -19.57 2.60 22.79
N THR A 916 -19.94 1.32 22.79
CA THR A 916 -19.56 0.40 23.86
C THR A 916 -18.40 -0.48 23.38
N ILE A 917 -17.33 -0.51 24.18
CA ILE A 917 -16.19 -1.40 23.95
C ILE A 917 -16.63 -2.85 24.14
N TYR A 918 -16.27 -3.73 23.21
CA TYR A 918 -16.34 -5.18 23.40
C TYR A 918 -15.09 -5.86 22.87
N THR A 919 -14.72 -6.99 23.44
CA THR A 919 -13.57 -7.79 22.99
C THR A 919 -13.94 -8.65 21.79
N ILE A 920 -13.02 -8.81 20.85
CA ILE A 920 -13.23 -9.65 19.65
C ILE A 920 -11.96 -10.43 19.33
N SER A 921 -12.09 -11.67 18.88
CA SER A 921 -10.97 -12.45 18.35
C SER A 921 -10.78 -12.16 16.86
N PRO A 922 -9.53 -12.02 16.35
CA PRO A 922 -9.29 -11.93 14.91
C PRO A 922 -9.88 -13.12 14.13
N TYR A 923 -9.99 -14.28 14.79
CA TYR A 923 -10.47 -15.53 14.23
C TYR A 923 -11.98 -15.78 14.44
N ASP A 924 -12.72 -14.82 15.03
CA ASP A 924 -14.17 -14.92 15.14
C ASP A 924 -14.86 -14.88 13.76
N LEU A 925 -16.05 -15.49 13.68
CA LEU A 925 -16.91 -15.40 12.49
C LEU A 925 -17.18 -13.95 12.13
N ALA A 926 -17.18 -13.62 10.83
CA ALA A 926 -17.39 -12.27 10.33
C ALA A 926 -18.68 -11.62 10.89
N ALA A 927 -19.72 -12.40 11.21
CA ALA A 927 -20.95 -11.91 11.82
C ALA A 927 -20.75 -11.13 13.14
N LYS A 928 -19.68 -11.42 13.91
CA LYS A 928 -19.32 -10.67 15.14
C LYS A 928 -18.72 -9.29 14.87
N ARG A 929 -18.42 -8.99 13.62
CA ARG A 929 -17.90 -7.72 13.11
C ARG A 929 -18.69 -7.21 11.89
N THR A 930 -19.94 -7.64 11.77
CA THR A 930 -20.89 -7.18 10.76
C THR A 930 -21.91 -6.24 11.39
N ALA A 931 -22.02 -5.01 10.89
CA ALA A 931 -23.05 -4.06 11.27
C ALA A 931 -23.92 -3.71 10.06
N THR A 932 -25.10 -3.15 10.28
CA THR A 932 -25.89 -2.51 9.23
C THR A 932 -26.12 -1.05 9.57
N LEU A 933 -25.99 -0.17 8.59
CA LEU A 933 -26.31 1.25 8.74
C LEU A 933 -27.52 1.56 7.88
N ARG A 934 -28.60 2.01 8.53
CA ARG A 934 -29.88 2.30 7.89
C ARG A 934 -30.22 3.77 8.02
N TRP A 935 -30.52 4.42 6.90
CA TRP A 935 -31.14 5.74 6.89
C TRP A 935 -32.62 5.59 6.55
N THR A 936 -33.49 6.28 7.27
CA THR A 936 -34.94 6.28 7.03
C THR A 936 -35.40 7.69 6.71
N ALA A 937 -36.24 7.82 5.68
CA ALA A 937 -36.77 9.10 5.24
C ALA A 937 -37.60 9.75 6.35
N THR A 938 -37.31 11.02 6.64
CA THR A 938 -37.84 11.72 7.81
C THR A 938 -39.26 12.23 7.59
N GLY A 939 -39.62 12.55 6.34
CA GLY A 939 -40.92 13.09 5.96
C GLY A 939 -41.79 12.11 5.17
N THR A 940 -43.11 12.28 5.25
CA THR A 940 -44.09 11.47 4.49
C THR A 940 -44.04 11.74 2.98
N THR A 941 -43.33 12.78 2.52
CA THR A 941 -43.11 13.13 1.11
C THR A 941 -41.67 12.94 0.64
N LYS A 942 -40.83 12.30 1.45
CA LYS A 942 -39.40 12.10 1.19
C LYS A 942 -39.07 10.64 0.91
N VAL A 943 -38.15 10.41 -0.02
CA VAL A 943 -37.64 9.09 -0.41
C VAL A 943 -36.11 9.08 -0.41
N LEU A 944 -35.54 7.88 -0.28
CA LEU A 944 -34.11 7.63 -0.32
C LEU A 944 -33.77 6.75 -1.52
N LEU A 945 -32.84 7.24 -2.33
CA LEU A 945 -32.23 6.56 -3.47
C LEU A 945 -30.96 5.79 -3.02
N PRO A 946 -30.50 4.75 -3.74
CA PRO A 946 -29.26 4.02 -3.42
C PRO A 946 -27.99 4.85 -3.28
N ASN A 947 -27.92 5.97 -4.00
CA ASN A 947 -26.82 6.92 -3.99
C ASN A 947 -27.02 8.09 -3.01
N SER A 948 -28.12 8.11 -2.23
CA SER A 948 -28.39 9.17 -1.25
C SER A 948 -27.25 9.33 -0.24
N TYR A 949 -26.63 8.21 0.14
CA TYR A 949 -25.52 8.15 1.06
C TYR A 949 -24.39 7.22 0.55
N GLY A 950 -23.19 7.79 0.46
CA GLY A 950 -21.92 7.06 0.38
C GLY A 950 -21.40 6.74 1.78
N LEU A 951 -20.75 5.60 1.92
CA LEU A 951 -20.31 5.07 3.20
C LEU A 951 -18.89 4.49 3.09
N SER A 952 -18.01 4.91 4.00
CA SER A 952 -16.68 4.34 4.19
C SER A 952 -16.33 4.30 5.68
N TYR A 953 -15.28 3.56 6.06
CA TYR A 953 -14.80 3.45 7.44
C TYR A 953 -13.31 3.72 7.52
N ASN A 954 -12.83 4.19 8.68
CA ASN A 954 -11.41 4.39 8.97
C ASN A 954 -10.60 3.07 9.07
N VAL A 955 -11.27 1.93 9.17
CA VAL A 955 -10.63 0.61 9.23
C VAL A 955 -10.36 0.11 7.80
N VAL A 956 -9.09 0.04 7.42
CA VAL A 956 -8.63 -0.39 6.09
C VAL A 956 -9.08 -1.83 5.80
N GLY A 957 -9.62 -2.09 4.61
CA GLY A 957 -10.12 -3.42 4.23
C GLY A 957 -11.58 -3.70 4.64
N THR A 958 -12.29 -2.70 5.16
CA THR A 958 -13.74 -2.79 5.42
C THR A 958 -14.51 -3.00 4.11
N SER A 959 -15.37 -4.02 4.10
CA SER A 959 -16.30 -4.28 3.00
C SER A 959 -17.64 -3.60 3.27
N VAL A 960 -18.11 -2.79 2.32
CA VAL A 960 -19.42 -2.15 2.38
C VAL A 960 -20.28 -2.73 1.27
N GLY A 961 -21.38 -3.39 1.67
CA GLY A 961 -22.34 -3.98 0.74
C GLY A 961 -23.07 -2.94 -0.10
N ASN A 962 -23.68 -3.43 -1.17
CA ASN A 962 -24.56 -2.65 -2.02
C ASN A 962 -25.72 -2.06 -1.19
N ALA A 963 -26.18 -0.88 -1.58
CA ALA A 963 -27.34 -0.25 -0.97
C ALA A 963 -28.60 -1.09 -1.22
N VAL A 964 -29.28 -1.47 -0.15
CA VAL A 964 -30.60 -2.09 -0.18
C VAL A 964 -31.63 -1.01 0.06
N VAL A 965 -32.58 -0.86 -0.85
CA VAL A 965 -33.68 0.10 -0.77
C VAL A 965 -35.00 -0.66 -0.87
N ASP A 966 -36.01 -0.23 -0.11
CA ASP A 966 -37.39 -0.71 -0.29
C ASP A 966 -37.91 -0.29 -1.67
N ASN A 967 -38.10 -1.26 -2.56
CA ASN A 967 -38.45 -1.05 -3.98
C ASN A 967 -39.85 -0.47 -4.22
N THR A 968 -40.69 -0.38 -3.18
CA THR A 968 -42.06 0.13 -3.32
C THR A 968 -42.21 1.46 -2.61
N SER A 969 -41.64 1.61 -1.40
CA SER A 969 -41.79 2.83 -0.62
C SER A 969 -40.58 3.77 -0.67
N GLN A 970 -39.39 3.26 -1.02
CA GLN A 970 -38.10 3.95 -0.93
C GLN A 970 -37.91 4.66 0.42
N ASN A 971 -38.50 4.12 1.49
CA ASN A 971 -38.50 4.71 2.83
C ASN A 971 -37.13 4.63 3.49
N TYR A 972 -36.31 3.63 3.15
CA TYR A 972 -34.99 3.49 3.74
C TYR A 972 -33.97 3.04 2.71
N VAL A 973 -32.72 3.42 2.98
CA VAL A 973 -31.54 2.80 2.37
C VAL A 973 -30.69 2.18 3.48
N GLU A 974 -30.27 0.94 3.28
CA GLU A 974 -29.47 0.18 4.22
C GLU A 974 -28.21 -0.36 3.54
N ARG A 975 -27.10 -0.35 4.27
CA ARG A 975 -25.84 -0.98 3.84
C ARG A 975 -25.33 -1.91 4.93
N THR A 976 -24.85 -3.08 4.51
CA THR A 976 -24.13 -4.02 5.37
C THR A 976 -22.65 -3.67 5.40
N ILE A 977 -22.06 -3.61 6.58
CA ILE A 977 -20.65 -3.28 6.80
C ILE A 977 -19.99 -4.50 7.44
N VAL A 978 -18.90 -4.98 6.85
CA VAL A 978 -18.10 -6.08 7.40
C VAL A 978 -16.66 -5.59 7.59
N LEU A 979 -16.23 -5.48 8.85
CA LEU A 979 -14.83 -5.14 9.16
C LEU A 979 -13.91 -6.34 8.89
N PRO A 980 -12.62 -6.12 8.57
CA PRO A 980 -11.63 -7.19 8.50
C PRO A 980 -11.35 -7.80 9.88
N ALA A 981 -10.52 -8.85 9.94
CA ALA A 981 -10.02 -9.38 11.20
C ALA A 981 -9.27 -8.29 11.99
N ILE A 982 -9.57 -8.19 13.28
CA ILE A 982 -9.06 -7.14 14.17
C ILE A 982 -7.97 -7.77 15.06
N PHE A 983 -6.75 -7.24 14.99
CA PHE A 983 -5.60 -7.72 15.77
C PHE A 983 -5.14 -6.72 16.85
N GLU A 984 -5.73 -5.52 16.86
CA GLU A 984 -5.40 -4.43 17.79
C GLU A 984 -6.65 -3.64 18.17
N ASN A 985 -6.57 -2.84 19.25
CA ASN A 985 -7.70 -2.05 19.71
C ASN A 985 -8.17 -1.06 18.64
N THR A 986 -9.42 -1.19 18.21
CA THR A 986 -9.97 -0.50 17.03
C THR A 986 -11.26 0.24 17.37
N THR A 987 -11.35 1.49 16.96
CA THR A 987 -12.61 2.25 16.94
C THR A 987 -13.05 2.44 15.48
N ALA A 988 -14.09 1.70 15.07
CA ALA A 988 -14.66 1.75 13.74
C ALA A 988 -15.58 2.97 13.61
N THR A 989 -15.15 3.95 12.81
CA THR A 989 -15.83 5.22 12.60
C THR A 989 -16.27 5.35 11.14
N ALA A 990 -17.56 5.63 10.94
CA ALA A 990 -18.15 5.81 9.63
C ALA A 990 -17.90 7.23 9.10
N THR A 991 -17.46 7.33 7.84
CA THR A 991 -17.47 8.56 7.05
C THR A 991 -18.63 8.48 6.06
N ILE A 992 -19.59 9.39 6.19
CA ILE A 992 -20.82 9.42 5.39
C ILE A 992 -20.81 10.65 4.48
N THR A 993 -21.07 10.44 3.19
CA THR A 993 -21.14 11.50 2.16
C THR A 993 -22.46 11.38 1.39
N GLY A 994 -22.85 12.38 0.60
CA GLY A 994 -24.02 12.30 -0.29
C GLY A 994 -25.04 13.43 -0.09
N SER A 995 -26.08 13.43 -0.93
CA SER A 995 -27.10 14.50 -0.98
C SER A 995 -28.30 14.28 -0.04
N GLY A 996 -28.42 13.11 0.59
CA GLY A 996 -29.52 12.80 1.51
C GLY A 996 -30.86 12.52 0.81
N GLU A 997 -31.97 12.72 1.54
CA GLU A 997 -33.33 12.43 1.05
C GLU A 997 -33.84 13.44 0.01
N VAL A 998 -34.60 12.95 -0.97
CA VAL A 998 -35.20 13.75 -2.03
C VAL A 998 -36.73 13.75 -1.93
N THR A 999 -37.39 14.75 -2.50
CA THR A 999 -38.85 14.82 -2.51
C THR A 999 -39.42 13.83 -3.52
N ALA A 1000 -40.32 12.96 -3.08
CA ALA A 1000 -40.98 11.95 -3.90
C ALA A 1000 -41.79 12.62 -5.03
N SER A 1001 -41.43 12.34 -6.28
CA SER A 1001 -42.06 12.95 -7.45
C SER A 1001 -42.13 11.98 -8.62
N VAL A 1002 -43.26 11.99 -9.35
CA VAL A 1002 -43.35 11.34 -10.67
C VAL A 1002 -42.70 12.18 -11.78
N GLY A 1003 -42.14 13.35 -11.45
CA GLY A 1003 -41.50 14.30 -12.38
C GLY A 1003 -42.46 14.91 -13.40
N THR A 1004 -41.94 15.46 -14.50
CA THR A 1004 -42.76 16.11 -15.54
C THR A 1004 -42.34 15.64 -16.93
N TYR A 1005 -43.32 15.17 -17.70
CA TYR A 1005 -43.13 14.65 -19.04
C TYR A 1005 -43.81 15.58 -20.05
N SER A 1006 -43.05 16.05 -21.03
CA SER A 1006 -43.57 16.93 -22.08
C SER A 1006 -43.11 16.44 -23.44
N ASN A 1007 -44.01 15.83 -24.21
CA ASN A 1007 -43.86 15.68 -25.65
C ASN A 1007 -45.19 15.28 -26.32
N PRO A 1008 -45.72 16.03 -27.29
CA PRO A 1008 -46.77 15.53 -28.17
C PRO A 1008 -46.16 14.58 -29.21
N ALA A 1009 -46.64 13.35 -29.30
CA ALA A 1009 -46.14 12.37 -30.26
C ALA A 1009 -47.14 12.21 -31.42
N ASN A 1010 -46.86 12.88 -32.53
CA ASN A 1010 -47.57 12.67 -33.80
C ASN A 1010 -46.80 11.64 -34.64
N PHE A 1011 -47.49 10.59 -35.06
CA PHE A 1011 -46.91 9.51 -35.86
C PHE A 1011 -47.50 9.48 -37.26
N ALA A 1012 -46.67 9.14 -38.24
CA ALA A 1012 -47.12 8.85 -39.61
C ALA A 1012 -47.92 7.54 -39.65
N ALA A 1013 -48.71 7.36 -40.70
CA ALA A 1013 -49.54 6.18 -40.90
C ALA A 1013 -48.70 4.89 -40.93
N THR A 1014 -47.54 4.90 -41.58
CA THR A 1014 -46.61 3.75 -41.62
C THR A 1014 -45.16 4.18 -41.39
N GLY A 1015 -44.31 3.25 -40.95
CA GLY A 1015 -42.86 3.44 -40.87
C GLY A 1015 -42.37 4.45 -39.83
N SER A 1016 -43.22 4.75 -38.84
CA SER A 1016 -42.88 5.70 -37.77
C SER A 1016 -41.78 5.15 -36.85
N SER A 1017 -40.78 5.97 -36.57
CA SER A 1017 -39.75 5.63 -35.55
C SER A 1017 -40.29 5.86 -34.14
N PRO A 1018 -39.96 4.99 -33.16
CA PRO A 1018 -40.32 5.22 -31.76
C PRO A 1018 -39.78 6.55 -31.23
N VAL A 1019 -40.60 7.25 -30.43
CA VAL A 1019 -40.22 8.51 -29.78
C VAL A 1019 -39.71 8.21 -28.37
N SER A 1020 -38.52 8.66 -28.05
CA SER A 1020 -37.97 8.57 -26.69
C SER A 1020 -38.65 9.58 -25.77
N ILE A 1021 -39.18 9.11 -24.65
CA ILE A 1021 -39.79 9.94 -23.62
C ILE A 1021 -38.79 10.13 -22.48
N THR A 1022 -38.51 11.40 -22.20
CA THR A 1022 -37.60 11.83 -21.14
C THR A 1022 -38.34 12.73 -20.15
N ASN A 1023 -37.78 12.86 -18.96
CA ASN A 1023 -38.30 13.63 -17.85
C ASN A 1023 -37.52 14.95 -17.72
N SER A 1024 -38.24 16.06 -17.54
CA SER A 1024 -37.68 17.42 -17.42
C SER A 1024 -37.50 17.91 -15.97
N ASN A 1025 -38.15 17.25 -14.99
CA ASN A 1025 -38.14 17.61 -13.56
C ASN A 1025 -37.73 16.43 -12.64
N GLY A 1026 -37.01 15.45 -13.18
CA GLY A 1026 -36.36 14.35 -12.43
C GLY A 1026 -37.29 13.58 -11.49
N ALA A 1027 -38.04 12.61 -12.01
CA ALA A 1027 -38.76 11.66 -11.16
C ALA A 1027 -37.77 10.98 -10.21
N THR A 1028 -38.20 10.78 -8.97
CA THR A 1028 -37.39 10.21 -7.90
C THR A 1028 -37.98 8.89 -7.39
N ILE A 1029 -39.01 8.40 -8.07
CA ILE A 1029 -39.71 7.15 -7.75
C ILE A 1029 -40.01 6.38 -9.05
N PRO A 1030 -40.19 5.06 -8.97
CA PRO A 1030 -40.69 4.27 -10.08
C PRO A 1030 -42.10 4.70 -10.52
N ILE A 1031 -42.33 4.69 -11.84
CA ILE A 1031 -43.61 5.06 -12.46
C ILE A 1031 -44.20 3.89 -13.26
N GLN A 1032 -45.53 3.87 -13.38
CA GLN A 1032 -46.27 2.96 -14.24
C GLN A 1032 -46.74 3.71 -15.49
N VAL A 1033 -46.54 3.11 -16.65
CA VAL A 1033 -46.94 3.65 -17.96
C VAL A 1033 -47.92 2.70 -18.64
N SER A 1034 -49.10 3.21 -19.01
CA SER A 1034 -50.17 2.46 -19.66
C SER A 1034 -50.84 3.25 -20.79
N SER A 1035 -51.61 2.59 -21.66
CA SER A 1035 -52.34 3.23 -22.78
C SER A 1035 -53.80 2.79 -22.78
N ASN A 1036 -54.71 3.69 -23.17
CA ASN A 1036 -56.12 3.37 -23.39
C ASN A 1036 -56.45 2.93 -24.84
N ALA A 1037 -55.44 2.74 -25.68
CA ALA A 1037 -55.61 2.39 -27.09
C ALA A 1037 -56.35 1.05 -27.28
N VAL A 1038 -57.49 1.09 -27.98
CA VAL A 1038 -58.23 -0.13 -28.34
C VAL A 1038 -57.49 -0.85 -29.47
N GLY A 1039 -57.07 -2.11 -29.22
CA GLY A 1039 -56.41 -2.96 -30.22
C GLY A 1039 -54.88 -2.99 -30.16
N ASN A 1040 -54.25 -2.62 -29.03
CA ASN A 1040 -52.82 -2.85 -28.75
C ASN A 1040 -51.84 -2.25 -29.78
N TRP A 1041 -52.21 -1.15 -30.45
CA TRP A 1041 -51.39 -0.54 -31.49
C TRP A 1041 -50.39 0.50 -30.96
N VAL A 1042 -50.45 0.86 -29.67
CA VAL A 1042 -49.41 1.65 -28.99
C VAL A 1042 -48.43 0.68 -28.34
N LEU A 1043 -47.13 0.89 -28.58
CA LEU A 1043 -46.05 0.04 -28.13
C LEU A 1043 -45.14 0.81 -27.17
N PHE A 1044 -44.84 0.23 -26.02
CA PHE A 1044 -43.85 0.74 -25.08
C PHE A 1044 -42.61 -0.15 -25.13
N ASN A 1045 -41.45 0.43 -25.44
CA ASN A 1045 -40.21 -0.33 -25.68
C ASN A 1045 -40.41 -1.52 -26.65
N GLY A 1046 -41.27 -1.34 -27.66
CA GLY A 1046 -41.57 -2.35 -28.69
C GLY A 1046 -42.65 -3.37 -28.33
N SER A 1047 -43.30 -3.29 -27.15
CA SER A 1047 -44.35 -4.23 -26.71
C SER A 1047 -45.65 -3.51 -26.33
N PRO A 1048 -46.85 -4.05 -26.62
CA PRO A 1048 -48.14 -3.39 -26.31
C PRO A 1048 -48.57 -3.49 -24.84
N ALA A 1049 -47.65 -3.73 -23.90
CA ALA A 1049 -47.94 -4.01 -22.49
C ALA A 1049 -47.79 -2.78 -21.59
N THR A 1050 -48.46 -2.79 -20.44
CA THR A 1050 -48.14 -1.84 -19.35
C THR A 1050 -46.73 -2.10 -18.85
N ILE A 1051 -45.93 -1.04 -18.72
CA ILE A 1051 -44.54 -1.14 -18.25
C ILE A 1051 -44.34 -0.33 -16.96
N VAL A 1052 -43.39 -0.77 -16.14
CA VAL A 1052 -42.86 -0.01 -15.01
C VAL A 1052 -41.50 0.53 -15.42
N VAL A 1053 -41.29 1.82 -15.21
CA VAL A 1053 -40.07 2.53 -15.62
C VAL A 1053 -39.45 3.18 -14.40
N ASP A 1054 -38.14 3.08 -14.28
CA ASP A 1054 -37.37 3.76 -13.25
C ASP A 1054 -36.58 4.94 -13.85
N PRO A 1055 -37.06 6.19 -13.70
CA PRO A 1055 -36.49 7.32 -14.42
C PRO A 1055 -35.25 7.92 -13.76
N ASP A 1056 -34.95 7.52 -12.52
CA ASP A 1056 -33.82 8.04 -11.74
C ASP A 1056 -32.47 7.41 -12.12
N GLY A 1057 -32.50 6.42 -13.04
CA GLY A 1057 -31.33 5.76 -13.60
C GLY A 1057 -30.75 4.66 -12.71
N ILE A 1058 -31.49 4.21 -11.69
CA ILE A 1058 -31.02 3.20 -10.75
C ILE A 1058 -31.88 1.94 -10.93
N ASP A 1059 -31.41 1.01 -11.77
CA ASP A 1059 -32.17 -0.17 -12.21
C ASP A 1059 -32.53 -1.16 -11.09
N PHE A 1060 -33.67 -0.94 -10.44
CA PHE A 1060 -34.24 -1.90 -9.49
C PHE A 1060 -35.17 -2.95 -10.13
N LEU A 1061 -35.78 -2.60 -11.27
CA LEU A 1061 -36.74 -3.43 -12.01
C LEU A 1061 -36.34 -3.64 -13.49
N GLY A 1062 -35.15 -3.17 -13.89
CA GLY A 1062 -34.55 -3.33 -15.23
C GLY A 1062 -34.48 -2.03 -16.05
N SER A 1063 -33.49 -2.00 -16.96
CA SER A 1063 -33.06 -0.86 -17.81
C SER A 1063 -34.10 -0.37 -18.79
N ASN A 1064 -35.14 0.29 -18.30
CA ASN A 1064 -36.29 0.69 -19.12
C ASN A 1064 -36.39 2.21 -19.35
N TYR A 1065 -35.40 3.00 -18.92
CA TYR A 1065 -35.36 4.45 -19.09
C TYR A 1065 -34.13 4.92 -19.91
N PRO A 1066 -34.26 5.91 -20.83
CA PRO A 1066 -35.52 6.51 -21.29
C PRO A 1066 -36.41 5.46 -21.96
N PHE A 1067 -37.71 5.51 -21.71
CA PHE A 1067 -38.64 4.59 -22.36
C PHE A 1067 -39.10 5.18 -23.70
N THR A 1068 -39.47 4.33 -24.64
CA THR A 1068 -39.91 4.72 -25.97
C THR A 1068 -41.39 4.43 -26.16
N ILE A 1069 -42.05 5.33 -26.87
CA ILE A 1069 -43.41 5.16 -27.37
C ILE A 1069 -43.33 4.95 -28.87
N GLY A 1070 -43.78 3.80 -29.35
CA GLY A 1070 -43.96 3.49 -30.76
C GLY A 1070 -45.44 3.22 -31.08
N VAL A 1071 -45.75 3.12 -32.36
CA VAL A 1071 -47.07 2.72 -32.86
C VAL A 1071 -46.92 1.66 -33.94
N ALA A 1072 -47.84 0.70 -34.00
CA ALA A 1072 -47.96 -0.18 -35.15
C ALA A 1072 -48.47 0.62 -36.37
N ASP A 1073 -48.23 0.12 -37.58
CA ASP A 1073 -48.75 0.74 -38.80
C ASP A 1073 -50.29 0.88 -38.76
N ASN A 1074 -50.80 2.01 -39.25
CA ASN A 1074 -52.23 2.29 -39.37
C ASN A 1074 -52.66 2.04 -40.82
N THR A 1075 -53.39 0.95 -41.05
CA THR A 1075 -53.91 0.57 -42.38
C THR A 1075 -55.41 0.85 -42.55
N THR A 1076 -56.02 1.55 -41.59
CA THR A 1076 -57.47 1.71 -41.51
C THR A 1076 -58.02 2.90 -42.33
N GLY A 1077 -57.13 3.76 -42.85
CA GLY A 1077 -57.51 4.92 -43.67
C GLY A 1077 -58.18 6.05 -42.90
N ALA A 1078 -58.16 6.00 -41.56
CA ALA A 1078 -58.64 7.05 -40.67
C ALA A 1078 -57.62 7.34 -39.56
N GLN A 1079 -57.49 8.62 -39.20
CA GLN A 1079 -56.62 9.03 -38.10
C GLN A 1079 -57.12 8.43 -36.79
N ARG A 1080 -56.20 7.88 -35.98
CA ARG A 1080 -56.52 7.32 -34.67
C ARG A 1080 -55.75 8.04 -33.56
N THR A 1081 -56.35 8.10 -32.38
CA THR A 1081 -55.76 8.75 -31.20
C THR A 1081 -55.80 7.81 -30.00
N ALA A 1082 -54.82 7.96 -29.12
CA ALA A 1082 -54.75 7.26 -27.84
C ALA A 1082 -54.16 8.18 -26.77
N THR A 1083 -54.44 7.87 -25.52
CA THR A 1083 -53.85 8.54 -24.36
C THR A 1083 -52.97 7.56 -23.62
N VAL A 1084 -51.70 7.95 -23.45
CA VAL A 1084 -50.75 7.27 -22.56
C VAL A 1084 -50.82 7.92 -21.20
N THR A 1085 -50.97 7.11 -20.17
CA THR A 1085 -51.10 7.52 -18.77
C THR A 1085 -49.81 7.17 -18.05
N ILE A 1086 -49.23 8.15 -17.34
CA ILE A 1086 -48.06 8.00 -16.47
C ILE A 1086 -48.47 8.31 -15.05
N GLU A 1087 -48.27 7.36 -14.15
CA GLU A 1087 -48.67 7.46 -12.74
C GLU A 1087 -47.64 6.83 -11.81
N LYS A 1088 -47.78 7.06 -10.50
CA LYS A 1088 -46.89 6.48 -9.49
C LYS A 1088 -47.06 4.95 -9.41
N TYR A 1089 -45.95 4.22 -9.29
CA TYR A 1089 -46.00 2.78 -9.06
C TYR A 1089 -46.05 2.47 -7.55
N GLY A 1090 -47.26 2.51 -6.97
CA GLY A 1090 -47.50 2.05 -5.59
C GLY A 1090 -46.91 2.88 -4.44
N ASN A 1091 -46.05 3.88 -4.71
CA ASN A 1091 -45.40 4.67 -3.67
C ASN A 1091 -46.38 5.66 -3.00
N ALA A 1092 -46.70 5.41 -1.73
CA ALA A 1092 -47.64 6.22 -0.95
C ALA A 1092 -47.12 7.63 -0.58
N ARG A 1093 -45.81 7.89 -0.76
CA ARG A 1093 -45.15 9.14 -0.34
C ARG A 1093 -45.30 10.28 -1.34
N VAL A 1094 -45.72 10.00 -2.56
CA VAL A 1094 -46.10 11.05 -3.51
C VAL A 1094 -47.48 11.58 -3.13
N THR A 1095 -47.54 12.87 -2.76
CA THR A 1095 -48.74 13.59 -2.33
C THR A 1095 -48.81 15.00 -2.96
N GLY A 1096 -49.99 15.62 -3.01
CA GLY A 1096 -50.18 16.96 -3.58
C GLY A 1096 -50.10 17.03 -5.11
N SER A 1097 -49.68 18.18 -5.67
CA SER A 1097 -49.56 18.41 -7.12
C SER A 1097 -48.55 17.49 -7.83
N ALA A 1098 -47.68 16.82 -7.07
CA ALA A 1098 -46.75 15.80 -7.55
C ALA A 1098 -47.43 14.44 -7.82
N VAL A 1099 -48.72 14.27 -7.48
CA VAL A 1099 -49.51 13.04 -7.72
C VAL A 1099 -50.18 13.03 -9.09
N ASN A 1100 -50.25 14.18 -9.75
CA ASN A 1100 -51.05 14.33 -10.95
C ASN A 1100 -50.66 13.27 -11.99
N THR A 1101 -51.58 12.33 -12.24
CA THR A 1101 -51.51 11.43 -13.37
C THR A 1101 -51.26 12.26 -14.63
N GLN A 1102 -50.15 12.01 -15.29
CA GLN A 1102 -49.78 12.72 -16.49
C GLN A 1102 -50.28 11.97 -17.70
N THR A 1103 -50.77 12.71 -18.70
CA THR A 1103 -51.27 12.13 -19.93
C THR A 1103 -50.49 12.66 -21.12
N ILE A 1104 -50.11 11.76 -22.02
CA ILE A 1104 -49.54 12.09 -23.31
C ILE A 1104 -50.55 11.65 -24.37
N THR A 1105 -51.06 12.61 -25.14
CA THR A 1105 -51.93 12.31 -26.28
C THR A 1105 -51.07 11.92 -27.48
N ILE A 1106 -51.37 10.75 -28.03
CA ILE A 1106 -50.76 10.23 -29.26
C ILE A 1106 -51.77 10.36 -30.38
N THR A 1107 -51.31 10.87 -31.52
CA THR A 1107 -52.08 10.90 -32.76
C THR A 1107 -51.31 10.18 -33.86
N GLN A 1108 -51.96 9.25 -34.55
CA GLN A 1108 -51.38 8.60 -35.73
C GLN A 1108 -52.25 8.89 -36.95
N ASN A 1109 -51.61 9.39 -38.01
CA ASN A 1109 -52.28 9.75 -39.26
C ASN A 1109 -52.91 8.52 -39.95
N ALA A 1110 -53.89 8.81 -40.81
CA ALA A 1110 -54.69 7.86 -41.59
C ALA A 1110 -53.86 7.05 -42.59
#